data_AF-Q6UQ63-F1
#
_entry.id   AF-Q6UQ63-F1
#
_cell.length_a   1.000
_cell.length_b   1.000
_cell.length_c   1.000
_cell.angle_alpha   90.00
_cell.angle_beta   90.00
_cell.angle_gamma   90.00
#
_symmetry.space_group_name_H-M   'P 1'
#
loop_
_entity.id
_entity.type
_entity.pdbx_description
1 polymer ?
#
loop_
_entity_poly.entity_id
_entity_poly.type
_entity_poly.pdbx_seq_one_letter_code
_entity_poly.pdbx_strand_id
1 'polypeptide(L)'
;MNGGACVKENTEINIDIKKAALWDTIRNKSQFLETQMDPLERKRTGSYFTALELTDVMMQELVSYILKSDKDITELKFLEPCVGTGNFVFSYLKEISKLQLHKEQIETLINNIYVADINQTALLEYKKLLSKFAKLYFDIDLSEEYFNSHIGSALLIDVAAEQPEYIKITDVFPDEVVKEGFDIVVTNPPYKNLKAEKGQYSNDLEYEIDRARYAEIKKMVKRIFNYSTDGVLNLYKLFVEEIIDKYANPNGFVSLLIPSSILTDKTCTKLRTHMLVDSNILSIKMINEGSGYIDAQQALSAILIQKGKRTESIKVTKDYSNNPNQITDINMEDILNENTGNAIFAINNHEYFILKQLRKFPVVKDLDFIINLRGELDLTANKDSIVNIDTGYPLLRGRNIGYYEILDTCSGEFVSKDFIENSKKSRYIKEKRIVCQQVVNMKKERRVTFALVEENYVLGNSCNFISVMDNDYNIDLYAILGLFNTSIINWLFKLTSSNNHVNNYEIDCFPVPIGSPYLNKISNLVKKYLSNKDSSLLEKIEEYAYIAYGIREAKEDNEDKDDIANLKETNDIIKKYYSAIKHVLPSITLEDSVSILEGQSSIESFILQSGVELDKYTRNIVLGITDKYMKIKKGEILNHTTFKLSDLDLEMIRSVPPGGNWKDIPIETVKKFKRLMRITETGGRTTLYGRIDYDKPSYTITTYFNRPGNGTYVHPVHDRVLSVREAARFQCFKDDYYFYGNKTQMLKQVGNAVPTILAYQIAKKIVDKTGCRKSIDLFCGAGGLTAGFKEAGIQSVLCNDIEESACITLKINNPEIKVLCGDISQHETKEHIVNVAINEDVDIICGGPPCQGFSMAGLRLTDDPRNQLFKEFIEIVSRVKPKVIVFENVEGILSFQSGKVYRAILEMFSEIGYFTEGRTLMSSDYAVPQKRKRVFIICTRDDMDVKPADLFPTPITEEPECQITARDTIKDLENIQCDEKACYVKVEHESDILKVFKGKMTYQEIY
;
A
#
# COMPACT_ATOMS: atom_id res chain seq x y z
N MET A 1 6.58 -63.73 -12.08
CA MET A 1 7.34 -62.49 -12.33
C MET A 1 6.36 -61.32 -12.23
N ASN A 2 6.25 -60.68 -11.06
CA ASN A 2 5.53 -59.41 -10.83
C ASN A 2 5.77 -58.92 -9.37
N GLY A 3 7.03 -59.02 -8.89
CA GLY A 3 7.41 -58.64 -7.52
C GLY A 3 8.37 -57.46 -7.42
N GLY A 4 8.80 -56.87 -8.53
CA GLY A 4 9.85 -55.84 -8.56
C GLY A 4 9.38 -54.38 -8.56
N ALA A 5 8.14 -54.10 -8.96
CA ALA A 5 7.64 -52.73 -9.10
C ALA A 5 7.17 -52.13 -7.76
N CYS A 6 6.49 -52.91 -6.90
CA CYS A 6 5.90 -52.42 -5.66
C CYS A 6 6.92 -52.11 -4.54
N VAL A 7 8.14 -52.64 -4.62
CA VAL A 7 9.21 -52.37 -3.64
C VAL A 7 9.91 -51.05 -3.96
N LYS A 8 10.14 -50.73 -5.25
CA LYS A 8 10.80 -49.49 -5.68
C LYS A 8 9.99 -48.23 -5.31
N GLU A 9 8.68 -48.23 -5.55
CA GLU A 9 7.80 -47.10 -5.19
C GLU A 9 7.82 -46.81 -3.67
N ASN A 10 7.80 -47.84 -2.83
CA ASN A 10 7.89 -47.68 -1.36
C ASN A 10 9.26 -47.19 -0.88
N THR A 11 10.33 -47.42 -1.65
CA THR A 11 11.68 -46.93 -1.30
C THR A 11 11.87 -45.47 -1.72
N GLU A 12 11.37 -45.08 -2.89
CA GLU A 12 11.42 -43.70 -3.41
C GLU A 12 10.59 -42.74 -2.54
N ILE A 13 9.36 -43.12 -2.15
CA ILE A 13 8.51 -42.32 -1.24
C ILE A 13 9.22 -42.07 0.11
N ASN A 14 9.95 -43.05 0.64
CA ASN A 14 10.66 -42.94 1.91
C ASN A 14 11.89 -42.02 1.80
N ILE A 15 12.55 -41.98 0.64
CA ILE A 15 13.67 -41.07 0.37
C ILE A 15 13.18 -39.63 0.26
N ASP A 16 12.06 -39.40 -0.43
CA ASP A 16 11.49 -38.05 -0.58
C ASP A 16 11.01 -37.46 0.76
N ILE A 17 10.41 -38.29 1.62
CA ILE A 17 10.06 -37.89 3.00
C ILE A 17 11.32 -37.48 3.79
N LYS A 18 12.41 -38.24 3.67
CA LYS A 18 13.68 -37.90 4.35
C LYS A 18 14.30 -36.62 3.79
N LYS A 19 14.24 -36.40 2.47
CA LYS A 19 14.73 -35.18 1.81
C LYS A 19 13.95 -33.96 2.27
N ALA A 20 12.61 -34.06 2.34
CA ALA A 20 11.75 -33.01 2.87
C ALA A 20 12.07 -32.70 4.34
N ALA A 21 12.22 -33.74 5.18
CA ALA A 21 12.56 -33.56 6.60
C ALA A 21 13.94 -32.92 6.81
N LEU A 22 14.94 -33.24 5.97
CA LEU A 22 16.24 -32.57 6.00
C LEU A 22 16.12 -31.11 5.58
N TRP A 23 15.32 -30.80 4.56
CA TRP A 23 15.09 -29.41 4.13
C TRP A 23 14.42 -28.57 5.22
N ASP A 24 13.43 -29.12 5.92
CA ASP A 24 12.84 -28.47 7.10
C ASP A 24 13.84 -28.33 8.24
N THR A 25 14.75 -29.29 8.41
CA THR A 25 15.83 -29.19 9.41
C THR A 25 16.78 -28.03 9.08
N ILE A 26 17.20 -27.89 7.82
CA ILE A 26 18.04 -26.77 7.36
C ILE A 26 17.31 -25.46 7.64
N ARG A 27 16.04 -25.34 7.20
CA ARG A 27 15.21 -24.15 7.44
C ARG A 27 15.14 -23.78 8.92
N ASN A 28 14.77 -24.73 9.78
CA ASN A 28 14.54 -24.51 11.21
C ASN A 28 15.85 -24.18 11.94
N LYS A 29 16.97 -24.83 11.59
CA LYS A 29 18.25 -24.56 12.24
C LYS A 29 18.81 -23.19 11.88
N SER A 30 18.70 -22.81 10.61
CA SER A 30 19.14 -21.49 10.18
C SER A 30 18.30 -20.38 10.81
N GLN A 31 16.98 -20.57 10.96
CA GLN A 31 16.10 -19.65 11.70
C GLN A 31 16.39 -19.65 13.21
N PHE A 32 16.67 -20.81 13.81
CA PHE A 32 16.95 -20.93 15.24
C PHE A 32 18.22 -20.19 15.65
N LEU A 33 19.31 -20.34 14.89
CA LEU A 33 20.58 -19.63 15.15
C LEU A 33 20.39 -18.10 15.12
N GLU A 34 19.50 -17.59 14.28
CA GLU A 34 19.14 -16.17 14.25
C GLU A 34 18.33 -15.73 15.48
N THR A 35 17.37 -16.53 15.93
CA THR A 35 16.54 -16.19 17.12
C THR A 35 17.32 -16.18 18.44
N GLN A 36 18.50 -16.81 18.48
CA GLN A 36 19.40 -16.81 19.64
C GLN A 36 20.38 -15.63 19.65
N MET A 37 20.63 -14.98 18.49
CA MET A 37 21.47 -13.79 18.43
C MET A 37 20.71 -12.58 18.98
N ASP A 38 21.32 -11.87 19.94
CA ASP A 38 20.77 -10.64 20.49
C ASP A 38 20.50 -9.63 19.34
N PRO A 39 19.32 -8.98 19.27
CA PRO A 39 19.04 -7.92 18.29
C PRO A 39 20.13 -6.84 18.21
N LEU A 40 20.80 -6.52 19.33
CA LEU A 40 21.94 -5.61 19.34
C LEU A 40 23.18 -6.22 18.66
N GLU A 41 23.43 -7.50 18.86
CA GLU A 41 24.52 -8.24 18.20
C GLU A 41 24.27 -8.36 16.68
N ARG A 42 23.04 -8.66 16.25
CA ARG A 42 22.64 -8.66 14.83
C ARG A 42 22.87 -7.29 14.16
N LYS A 43 22.50 -6.20 14.84
CA LYS A 43 22.80 -4.83 14.39
C LYS A 43 24.29 -4.51 14.44
N ARG A 44 25.05 -5.14 15.35
CA ARG A 44 26.49 -4.95 15.50
C ARG A 44 27.30 -5.67 14.42
N THR A 45 26.90 -6.87 14.00
CA THR A 45 27.58 -7.65 12.96
C THR A 45 27.04 -7.37 11.56
N GLY A 46 25.80 -6.89 11.44
CA GLY A 46 25.13 -6.70 10.15
C GLY A 46 24.71 -8.03 9.51
N SER A 47 24.60 -9.11 10.29
CA SER A 47 24.21 -10.44 9.81
C SER A 47 22.69 -10.54 9.69
N TYR A 48 22.20 -10.86 8.49
CA TYR A 48 20.78 -11.04 8.19
C TYR A 48 20.55 -12.43 7.61
N PHE A 49 19.56 -13.15 8.14
CA PHE A 49 19.17 -14.44 7.60
C PHE A 49 18.49 -14.30 6.23
N THR A 50 18.80 -15.20 5.31
CA THR A 50 18.15 -15.29 4.01
C THR A 50 17.30 -16.56 3.95
N ALA A 51 15.99 -16.42 3.78
CA ALA A 51 15.09 -17.55 3.67
C ALA A 51 15.42 -18.44 2.45
N LEU A 52 15.24 -19.76 2.61
CA LEU A 52 15.56 -20.75 1.57
C LEU A 52 14.75 -20.53 0.29
N GLU A 53 13.54 -20.00 0.41
CA GLU A 53 12.67 -19.69 -0.71
C GLU A 53 13.28 -18.65 -1.65
N LEU A 54 14.04 -17.70 -1.11
CA LEU A 54 14.72 -16.67 -1.90
C LEU A 54 16.04 -17.20 -2.48
N THR A 55 16.82 -17.95 -1.70
CA THR A 55 18.06 -18.55 -2.21
C THR A 55 17.78 -19.60 -3.30
N ASP A 56 16.68 -20.36 -3.19
CA ASP A 56 16.21 -21.30 -4.22
C ASP A 56 15.99 -20.58 -5.55
N VAL A 57 15.34 -19.41 -5.54
CA VAL A 57 15.12 -18.59 -6.74
C VAL A 57 16.45 -18.11 -7.33
N MET A 58 17.33 -17.56 -6.49
CA MET A 58 18.61 -17.00 -6.94
C MET A 58 19.50 -18.10 -7.56
N MET A 59 19.54 -19.28 -6.94
CA MET A 59 20.35 -20.39 -7.44
C MET A 59 19.75 -21.04 -8.68
N GLN A 60 18.41 -21.13 -8.78
CA GLN A 60 17.73 -21.54 -10.02
C GLN A 60 18.09 -20.63 -11.20
N GLU A 61 18.08 -19.32 -10.98
CA GLU A 61 18.46 -18.36 -12.02
C GLU A 61 19.94 -18.52 -12.40
N LEU A 62 20.84 -18.56 -11.42
CA LEU A 62 22.27 -18.75 -11.64
C LEU A 62 22.56 -20.01 -12.45
N VAL A 63 22.04 -21.17 -12.03
CA VAL A 63 22.23 -22.45 -12.72
C VAL A 63 21.65 -22.38 -14.14
N SER A 64 20.49 -21.75 -14.33
CA SER A 64 19.92 -21.56 -15.68
C SER A 64 20.85 -20.78 -16.61
N TYR A 65 21.56 -19.75 -16.12
CA TYR A 65 22.53 -19.01 -16.93
C TYR A 65 23.83 -19.80 -17.17
N ILE A 66 24.32 -20.55 -16.18
CA ILE A 66 25.49 -21.42 -16.35
C ILE A 66 25.22 -22.49 -17.42
N LEU A 67 24.07 -23.16 -17.36
CA LEU A 67 23.69 -24.20 -18.33
C LEU A 67 23.47 -23.68 -19.76
N LYS A 68 23.25 -22.36 -19.92
CA LYS A 68 23.19 -21.70 -21.24
C LYS A 68 24.56 -21.27 -21.75
N SER A 69 25.61 -21.40 -20.94
CA SER A 69 26.99 -21.10 -21.32
C SER A 69 27.72 -22.37 -21.75
N ASP A 70 28.87 -22.22 -22.41
CA ASP A 70 29.71 -23.35 -22.83
C ASP A 70 30.55 -23.96 -21.68
N LYS A 71 30.23 -23.62 -20.42
CA LYS A 71 30.97 -24.08 -19.24
C LYS A 71 30.42 -25.39 -18.71
N ASP A 72 31.31 -26.31 -18.38
CA ASP A 72 30.94 -27.52 -17.63
C ASP A 72 30.74 -27.18 -16.15
N ILE A 73 29.51 -27.31 -15.65
CA ILE A 73 29.13 -26.95 -14.28
C ILE A 73 29.85 -27.80 -13.22
N THR A 74 30.30 -29.03 -13.57
CA THR A 74 30.95 -29.94 -12.62
C THR A 74 32.38 -29.49 -12.28
N GLU A 75 33.01 -28.73 -13.17
CA GLU A 75 34.39 -28.26 -13.04
C GLU A 75 34.49 -26.83 -12.47
N LEU A 76 33.37 -26.17 -12.19
CA LEU A 76 33.37 -24.78 -11.74
C LEU A 76 33.70 -24.66 -10.25
N LYS A 77 34.71 -23.85 -9.93
CA LYS A 77 35.03 -23.49 -8.55
C LYS A 77 34.01 -22.53 -7.98
N PHE A 78 33.40 -22.90 -6.86
CA PHE A 78 32.36 -22.15 -6.17
C PHE A 78 32.90 -21.58 -4.86
N LEU A 79 32.59 -20.30 -4.58
CA LEU A 79 32.90 -19.63 -3.32
C LEU A 79 31.65 -18.99 -2.70
N GLU A 80 31.41 -19.27 -1.42
CA GLU A 80 30.51 -18.48 -0.56
C GLU A 80 31.30 -17.81 0.58
N PRO A 81 31.71 -16.53 0.44
CA PRO A 81 32.61 -15.85 1.37
C PRO A 81 31.98 -15.43 2.71
N CYS A 82 30.65 -15.53 2.85
CA CYS A 82 29.90 -15.26 4.08
C CYS A 82 28.79 -16.32 4.21
N VAL A 83 29.17 -17.58 4.42
CA VAL A 83 28.27 -18.73 4.28
C VAL A 83 27.20 -18.81 5.35
N GLY A 84 27.47 -18.31 6.55
CA GLY A 84 26.64 -18.53 7.72
C GLY A 84 26.34 -20.02 7.90
N THR A 85 25.07 -20.38 7.74
CA THR A 85 24.60 -21.77 7.83
C THR A 85 24.57 -22.52 6.49
N GLY A 86 24.80 -21.83 5.37
CA GLY A 86 24.96 -22.43 4.02
C GLY A 86 23.73 -22.47 3.14
N ASN A 87 22.74 -21.60 3.35
CA ASN A 87 21.50 -21.62 2.58
C ASN A 87 21.72 -21.48 1.05
N PHE A 88 22.69 -20.68 0.60
CA PHE A 88 23.03 -20.60 -0.83
C PHE A 88 23.66 -21.90 -1.32
N VAL A 89 24.66 -22.45 -0.63
CA VAL A 89 25.23 -23.78 -0.98
C VAL A 89 24.15 -24.85 -1.07
N PHE A 90 23.24 -24.94 -0.09
CA PHE A 90 22.18 -25.95 -0.10
C PHE A 90 21.19 -25.75 -1.26
N SER A 91 20.83 -24.51 -1.56
CA SER A 91 19.94 -24.20 -2.68
C SER A 91 20.60 -24.50 -4.03
N TYR A 92 21.91 -24.23 -4.15
CA TYR A 92 22.72 -24.59 -5.31
C TYR A 92 22.75 -26.10 -5.50
N LEU A 93 23.16 -26.86 -4.48
CA LEU A 93 23.23 -28.32 -4.54
C LEU A 93 21.86 -28.97 -4.79
N LYS A 94 20.79 -28.40 -4.23
CA LYS A 94 19.41 -28.83 -4.52
C LYS A 94 19.07 -28.65 -6.00
N GLU A 95 19.46 -27.54 -6.62
CA GLU A 95 19.27 -27.34 -8.05
C GLU A 95 20.12 -28.30 -8.89
N ILE A 96 21.39 -28.51 -8.50
CA ILE A 96 22.27 -29.52 -9.12
C ILE A 96 21.68 -30.93 -9.05
N SER A 97 21.00 -31.29 -7.96
CA SER A 97 20.37 -32.61 -7.80
C SER A 97 19.29 -32.92 -8.85
N LYS A 98 18.80 -31.90 -9.56
CA LYS A 98 17.84 -32.04 -10.67
C LYS A 98 18.52 -32.38 -12.00
N LEU A 99 19.84 -32.20 -12.13
CA LEU A 99 20.60 -32.31 -13.40
C LEU A 99 21.00 -33.74 -13.81
N GLN A 100 20.51 -34.78 -13.12
CA GLN A 100 20.80 -36.20 -13.44
C GLN A 100 22.30 -36.53 -13.63
N LEU A 101 23.18 -35.87 -12.89
CA LEU A 101 24.64 -36.11 -12.95
C LEU A 101 25.02 -37.45 -12.32
N HIS A 102 26.11 -38.05 -12.80
CA HIS A 102 26.69 -39.26 -12.20
C HIS A 102 27.41 -38.94 -10.88
N LYS A 103 27.56 -39.95 -10.01
CA LYS A 103 28.18 -39.77 -8.68
C LYS A 103 29.58 -39.14 -8.75
N GLU A 104 30.44 -39.60 -9.66
CA GLU A 104 31.79 -39.06 -9.84
C GLU A 104 31.77 -37.56 -10.22
N GLN A 105 30.83 -37.15 -11.07
CA GLN A 105 30.66 -35.74 -11.46
C GLN A 105 30.22 -34.86 -10.27
N ILE A 106 29.36 -35.40 -9.41
CA ILE A 106 28.91 -34.71 -8.20
C ILE A 106 30.03 -34.63 -7.16
N GLU A 107 30.84 -35.68 -7.03
CA GLU A 107 32.04 -35.66 -6.18
C GLU A 107 33.02 -34.57 -6.63
N THR A 108 33.30 -34.45 -7.94
CA THR A 108 34.11 -33.36 -8.49
C THR A 108 33.50 -31.99 -8.18
N LEU A 109 32.19 -31.82 -8.39
CA LEU A 109 31.50 -30.56 -8.11
C LEU A 109 31.58 -30.17 -6.63
N ILE A 110 31.35 -31.12 -5.71
CA ILE A 110 31.41 -30.85 -4.27
C ILE A 110 32.84 -30.49 -3.85
N ASN A 111 33.85 -31.17 -4.39
CA ASN A 111 35.27 -30.83 -4.15
C ASN A 111 35.69 -29.47 -4.74
N ASN A 112 34.81 -28.81 -5.49
CA ASN A 112 35.02 -27.46 -5.99
C ASN A 112 34.24 -26.40 -5.19
N ILE A 113 33.58 -26.75 -4.08
CA ILE A 113 32.82 -25.81 -3.22
C ILE A 113 33.67 -25.39 -2.03
N TYR A 114 33.99 -24.09 -1.97
CA TYR A 114 34.73 -23.45 -0.89
C TYR A 114 33.84 -22.44 -0.18
N VAL A 115 33.96 -22.34 1.15
CA VAL A 115 33.14 -21.44 1.96
C VAL A 115 33.94 -20.78 3.06
N ALA A 116 33.55 -19.59 3.48
CA ALA A 116 34.19 -18.87 4.58
C ALA A 116 33.14 -18.16 5.44
N ASP A 117 33.38 -18.09 6.76
CA ASP A 117 32.60 -17.26 7.67
C ASP A 117 33.42 -16.91 8.92
N ILE A 118 33.12 -15.75 9.51
CA ILE A 118 33.73 -15.33 10.78
C ILE A 118 33.10 -16.07 11.97
N ASN A 119 31.84 -16.51 11.84
CA ASN A 119 31.09 -17.19 12.89
C ASN A 119 31.40 -18.69 12.91
N GLN A 120 32.30 -19.09 13.81
CA GLN A 120 32.67 -20.49 14.01
C GLN A 120 31.49 -21.40 14.37
N THR A 121 30.48 -20.90 15.10
CA THR A 121 29.28 -21.67 15.44
C THR A 121 28.46 -22.00 14.19
N ALA A 122 28.37 -21.04 13.25
CA ALA A 122 27.67 -21.23 11.99
C ALA A 122 28.40 -22.26 11.10
N LEU A 123 29.74 -22.18 11.02
CA LEU A 123 30.57 -23.14 10.28
C LEU A 123 30.44 -24.57 10.81
N LEU A 124 30.40 -24.75 12.14
CA LEU A 124 30.19 -26.06 12.77
C LEU A 124 28.83 -26.67 12.42
N GLU A 125 27.79 -25.84 12.30
CA GLU A 125 26.46 -26.29 11.90
C GLU A 125 26.39 -26.58 10.40
N TYR A 126 26.97 -25.72 9.57
CA TYR A 126 27.11 -25.93 8.12
C TYR A 126 27.76 -27.29 7.82
N LYS A 127 28.90 -27.60 8.47
CA LYS A 127 29.60 -28.88 8.34
C LYS A 127 28.69 -30.08 8.62
N LYS A 128 27.93 -30.05 9.72
CA LYS A 128 27.01 -31.12 10.10
C LYS A 128 25.87 -31.30 9.09
N LEU A 129 25.33 -30.20 8.59
CA LEU A 129 24.23 -30.22 7.64
C LEU A 129 24.70 -30.66 6.25
N LEU A 130 25.87 -30.21 5.80
CA LEU A 130 26.45 -30.61 4.52
C LEU A 130 26.75 -32.12 4.46
N SER A 131 27.34 -32.71 5.50
CA SER A 131 27.55 -34.17 5.54
C SER A 131 26.24 -34.95 5.40
N LYS A 132 25.16 -34.49 6.07
CA LYS A 132 23.83 -35.11 5.95
C LYS A 132 23.23 -34.92 4.56
N PHE A 133 23.39 -33.73 3.99
CA PHE A 133 22.88 -33.40 2.66
C PHE A 133 23.58 -34.24 1.60
N ALA A 134 24.92 -34.25 1.57
CA ALA A 134 25.73 -35.01 0.63
C ALA A 134 25.41 -36.51 0.69
N LYS A 135 25.27 -37.07 1.90
CA LYS A 135 24.92 -38.48 2.07
C LYS A 135 23.50 -38.80 1.58
N LEU A 136 22.53 -37.93 1.86
CA LEU A 136 21.13 -38.19 1.53
C LEU A 136 20.79 -37.92 0.06
N TYR A 137 21.32 -36.84 -0.52
CA TYR A 137 21.02 -36.44 -1.90
C TYR A 137 21.90 -37.14 -2.93
N PHE A 138 23.16 -37.48 -2.57
CA PHE A 138 24.16 -37.94 -3.52
C PHE A 138 24.89 -39.23 -3.12
N ASP A 139 24.61 -39.79 -1.93
CA ASP A 139 25.32 -40.94 -1.36
C ASP A 139 26.85 -40.71 -1.24
N ILE A 140 27.25 -39.50 -0.86
CA ILE A 140 28.66 -39.10 -0.67
C ILE A 140 28.94 -38.88 0.82
N ASP A 141 30.02 -39.48 1.32
CA ASP A 141 30.51 -39.29 2.69
C ASP A 141 31.69 -38.29 2.68
N LEU A 142 31.53 -37.15 3.35
CA LEU A 142 32.55 -36.09 3.42
C LEU A 142 33.46 -36.30 4.64
N SER A 143 34.78 -36.31 4.40
CA SER A 143 35.79 -36.51 5.43
C SER A 143 36.11 -35.23 6.22
N GLU A 144 36.75 -35.38 7.38
CA GLU A 144 37.32 -34.23 8.11
C GLU A 144 38.36 -33.46 7.30
N GLU A 145 39.14 -34.15 6.46
CA GLU A 145 40.14 -33.55 5.56
C GLU A 145 39.50 -32.65 4.49
N TYR A 146 38.34 -33.04 3.95
CA TYR A 146 37.55 -32.19 3.06
C TYR A 146 37.21 -30.87 3.76
N PHE A 147 36.64 -30.93 4.97
CA PHE A 147 36.24 -29.71 5.68
C PHE A 147 37.43 -28.80 6.02
N ASN A 148 38.57 -29.38 6.40
CA ASN A 148 39.78 -28.61 6.74
C ASN A 148 40.39 -27.87 5.53
N SER A 149 40.13 -28.34 4.31
CA SER A 149 40.64 -27.73 3.07
C SER A 149 39.65 -26.82 2.35
N HIS A 150 38.35 -26.95 2.64
CA HIS A 150 37.27 -26.24 1.92
C HIS A 150 36.54 -25.19 2.78
N ILE A 151 36.74 -25.20 4.11
CA ILE A 151 36.17 -24.19 5.01
C ILE A 151 37.27 -23.24 5.50
N GLY A 152 37.15 -21.98 5.08
CA GLY A 152 37.98 -20.87 5.49
C GLY A 152 37.45 -20.14 6.73
N SER A 153 38.34 -19.38 7.37
CA SER A 153 38.00 -18.45 8.46
C SER A 153 37.44 -17.13 7.91
N ALA A 154 37.62 -16.01 8.61
CA ALA A 154 37.11 -14.72 8.19
C ALA A 154 37.80 -14.21 6.90
N LEU A 155 37.06 -13.55 6.03
CA LEU A 155 37.58 -12.81 4.88
C LEU A 155 37.38 -11.30 5.08
N LEU A 156 38.15 -10.51 4.32
CA LEU A 156 38.06 -9.06 4.26
C LEU A 156 38.57 -8.35 5.53
N ILE A 157 37.72 -8.12 6.53
CA ILE A 157 38.08 -7.41 7.77
C ILE A 157 37.20 -7.93 8.91
N ASP A 158 37.81 -8.37 10.02
CA ASP A 158 37.12 -8.54 11.29
C ASP A 158 36.96 -7.18 11.99
N VAL A 159 35.76 -6.62 11.94
CA VAL A 159 35.44 -5.32 12.55
C VAL A 159 35.33 -5.37 14.08
N ALA A 160 35.22 -6.56 14.65
CA ALA A 160 35.13 -6.79 16.09
C ALA A 160 36.50 -7.04 16.75
N ALA A 161 37.53 -7.38 15.97
CA ALA A 161 38.90 -7.57 16.45
C ALA A 161 39.46 -6.30 17.13
N GLU A 162 40.27 -6.50 18.19
CA GLU A 162 40.96 -5.40 18.88
C GLU A 162 41.89 -4.63 17.95
N GLN A 163 42.56 -5.35 17.05
CA GLN A 163 43.40 -4.81 15.98
C GLN A 163 42.87 -5.34 14.64
N PRO A 164 42.02 -4.56 13.94
CA PRO A 164 41.43 -5.00 12.69
C PRO A 164 42.49 -5.04 11.59
N GLU A 165 42.64 -6.22 10.97
CA GLU A 165 43.54 -6.46 9.85
C GLU A 165 42.75 -6.78 8.57
N TYR A 166 43.40 -6.60 7.43
CA TYR A 166 42.85 -7.00 6.13
C TYR A 166 43.28 -8.43 5.80
N ILE A 167 42.30 -9.31 5.64
CA ILE A 167 42.50 -10.74 5.41
C ILE A 167 42.25 -11.03 3.93
N LYS A 168 43.30 -11.45 3.21
CA LYS A 168 43.20 -11.81 1.79
C LYS A 168 42.64 -13.21 1.65
N ILE A 169 42.06 -13.47 0.48
CA ILE A 169 41.58 -14.82 0.15
C ILE A 169 42.71 -15.87 0.13
N THR A 170 43.93 -15.45 -0.23
CA THR A 170 45.14 -16.28 -0.22
C THR A 170 45.69 -16.57 1.19
N ASP A 171 45.26 -15.80 2.19
CA ASP A 171 45.59 -16.07 3.60
C ASP A 171 44.67 -17.16 4.17
N VAL A 172 43.54 -17.43 3.50
CA VAL A 172 42.48 -18.36 3.94
C VAL A 172 42.48 -19.64 3.12
N PHE A 173 42.67 -19.54 1.80
CA PHE A 173 42.75 -20.67 0.88
C PHE A 173 44.11 -20.69 0.17
N PRO A 174 44.67 -21.88 -0.12
CA PRO A 174 45.95 -21.99 -0.83
C PRO A 174 45.93 -21.26 -2.18
N ASP A 175 47.07 -20.68 -2.57
CA ASP A 175 47.23 -20.01 -3.88
C ASP A 175 46.83 -20.90 -5.06
N GLU A 176 47.04 -22.21 -4.93
CA GLU A 176 46.68 -23.25 -5.92
C GLU A 176 45.16 -23.40 -6.09
N VAL A 177 44.38 -23.13 -5.05
CA VAL A 177 42.91 -23.12 -5.09
C VAL A 177 42.43 -21.79 -5.68
N VAL A 178 42.96 -20.68 -5.17
CA VAL A 178 42.55 -19.33 -5.58
C VAL A 178 42.85 -19.11 -7.06
N LYS A 179 44.10 -19.35 -7.52
CA LYS A 179 44.56 -19.05 -8.89
C LYS A 179 44.15 -17.63 -9.32
N GLU A 180 43.34 -17.52 -10.37
CA GLU A 180 42.80 -16.25 -10.90
C GLU A 180 41.42 -15.91 -10.32
N GLY A 181 40.92 -16.69 -9.36
CA GLY A 181 39.61 -16.54 -8.72
C GLY A 181 38.71 -17.78 -8.86
N PHE A 182 37.46 -17.62 -8.45
CA PHE A 182 36.41 -18.63 -8.44
C PHE A 182 35.42 -18.38 -9.59
N ASP A 183 34.94 -19.44 -10.21
CA ASP A 183 34.02 -19.39 -11.35
C ASP A 183 32.60 -19.01 -10.95
N ILE A 184 32.23 -19.31 -9.70
CA ILE A 184 30.95 -18.95 -9.10
C ILE A 184 31.24 -18.30 -7.75
N VAL A 185 30.75 -17.09 -7.52
CA VAL A 185 30.77 -16.45 -6.20
C VAL A 185 29.36 -16.04 -5.82
N VAL A 186 28.83 -16.56 -4.73
CA VAL A 186 27.48 -16.21 -4.26
C VAL A 186 27.53 -15.80 -2.80
N THR A 187 26.80 -14.76 -2.41
CA THR A 187 26.73 -14.39 -0.99
C THR A 187 25.64 -13.38 -0.66
N ASN A 188 25.26 -13.36 0.61
CA ASN A 188 24.63 -12.25 1.30
C ASN A 188 25.64 -11.64 2.30
N PRO A 189 26.39 -10.59 1.94
CA PRO A 189 27.42 -10.04 2.79
C PRO A 189 26.82 -9.20 3.94
N PRO A 190 27.56 -8.97 5.04
CA PRO A 190 27.05 -8.21 6.19
C PRO A 190 26.77 -6.73 5.90
N TYR A 191 25.61 -6.22 6.36
CA TYR A 191 25.19 -4.82 6.15
C TYR A 191 25.51 -3.96 7.36
N LYS A 192 26.69 -3.35 7.39
CA LYS A 192 27.20 -2.61 8.57
C LYS A 192 27.86 -1.29 8.17
N ASN A 193 27.32 -0.17 8.68
CA ASN A 193 28.00 1.12 8.63
C ASN A 193 29.17 1.14 9.63
N LEU A 194 30.37 1.53 9.16
CA LEU A 194 31.59 1.60 9.97
C LEU A 194 31.77 3.01 10.55
N LYS A 195 30.84 3.38 11.44
CA LYS A 195 30.83 4.68 12.12
C LYS A 195 30.24 4.51 13.53
N ALA A 196 30.92 5.07 14.53
CA ALA A 196 30.40 5.14 15.90
C ALA A 196 29.38 6.29 16.03
N GLU A 197 28.20 5.99 16.58
CA GLU A 197 27.16 6.98 16.90
C GLU A 197 27.01 7.11 18.40
N LYS A 198 27.27 8.30 18.95
CA LYS A 198 27.31 8.52 20.41
C LYS A 198 26.05 8.05 21.15
N GLY A 199 24.87 8.20 20.54
CA GLY A 199 23.59 7.75 21.13
C GLY A 199 23.40 6.24 21.24
N GLN A 200 24.30 5.42 20.70
CA GLN A 200 24.23 3.94 20.75
C GLN A 200 25.07 3.32 21.87
N TYR A 201 25.76 4.13 22.67
CA TYR A 201 26.66 3.67 23.73
C TYR A 201 26.18 4.16 25.09
N SER A 202 26.20 3.28 26.09
CA SER A 202 25.94 3.63 27.50
C SER A 202 27.16 4.23 28.20
N ASN A 203 28.34 4.14 27.59
CA ASN A 203 29.62 4.56 28.14
C ASN A 203 30.45 5.33 27.10
N ASP A 204 30.97 6.51 27.49
CA ASP A 204 31.81 7.34 26.63
C ASP A 204 33.14 6.64 26.26
N LEU A 205 33.68 5.77 27.13
CA LEU A 205 34.92 5.03 26.85
C LEU A 205 34.77 4.04 25.69
N GLU A 206 33.66 3.29 25.66
CA GLU A 206 33.37 2.34 24.57
C GLU A 206 33.16 3.06 23.23
N TYR A 207 32.48 4.21 23.26
CA TYR A 207 32.31 5.06 22.08
C TYR A 207 33.65 5.53 21.50
N GLU A 208 34.58 6.01 22.34
CA GLU A 208 35.89 6.47 21.86
C GLU A 208 36.76 5.32 21.34
N ILE A 209 36.67 4.11 21.94
CA ILE A 209 37.35 2.91 21.44
C ILE A 209 36.86 2.53 20.04
N ASP A 210 35.55 2.38 19.85
CA ASP A 210 34.97 2.01 18.55
C ASP A 210 35.19 3.11 17.50
N ARG A 211 35.13 4.39 17.90
CA ARG A 211 35.44 5.52 17.03
C ARG A 211 36.89 5.47 16.54
N ALA A 212 37.85 5.20 17.42
CA ALA A 212 39.25 5.06 17.05
C ALA A 212 39.46 3.85 16.13
N ARG A 213 38.82 2.70 16.44
CA ARG A 213 38.88 1.49 15.60
C ARG A 213 38.35 1.74 14.19
N TYR A 214 37.17 2.34 14.04
CA TYR A 214 36.62 2.67 12.73
C TYR A 214 37.46 3.72 11.96
N ALA A 215 38.16 4.61 12.67
CA ALA A 215 39.11 5.53 12.04
C ALA A 215 40.34 4.81 11.46
N GLU A 216 40.89 3.81 12.16
CA GLU A 216 41.97 2.96 11.66
C GLU A 216 41.53 2.11 10.46
N ILE A 217 40.36 1.46 10.56
CA ILE A 217 39.77 0.71 9.43
C ILE A 217 39.60 1.63 8.21
N LYS A 218 39.13 2.87 8.41
CA LYS A 218 38.98 3.83 7.31
C LYS A 218 40.30 4.19 6.64
N LYS A 219 41.41 4.29 7.38
CA LYS A 219 42.73 4.55 6.81
C LYS A 219 43.23 3.35 6.00
N MET A 220 43.05 2.15 6.52
CA MET A 220 43.43 0.90 5.86
C MET A 220 42.62 0.69 4.57
N VAL A 221 41.29 0.78 4.65
CA VAL A 221 40.37 0.62 3.51
C VAL A 221 40.69 1.60 2.37
N LYS A 222 41.01 2.86 2.68
CA LYS A 222 41.41 3.86 1.66
C LYS A 222 42.68 3.52 0.88
N ARG A 223 43.53 2.62 1.39
CA ARG A 223 44.75 2.17 0.70
C ARG A 223 44.50 0.94 -0.18
N ILE A 224 43.44 0.19 0.10
CA ILE A 224 43.17 -1.12 -0.50
C ILE A 224 42.06 -1.03 -1.56
N PHE A 225 41.05 -0.21 -1.29
CA PHE A 225 39.84 -0.08 -2.12
C PHE A 225 39.83 1.24 -2.88
N ASN A 226 39.38 1.18 -4.13
CA ASN A 226 39.33 2.28 -5.08
C ASN A 226 37.92 2.86 -5.19
N TYR A 227 36.89 2.02 -5.12
CA TYR A 227 35.53 2.40 -5.53
C TYR A 227 34.54 2.55 -4.36
N SER A 228 34.81 1.89 -3.23
CA SER A 228 33.90 1.79 -2.08
C SER A 228 34.22 2.74 -0.91
N THR A 229 35.06 3.75 -1.16
CA THR A 229 35.63 4.62 -0.10
C THR A 229 34.90 5.96 0.08
N ASP A 230 33.92 6.25 -0.77
CA ASP A 230 33.16 7.50 -0.75
C ASP A 230 32.07 7.49 0.35
N GLY A 231 31.95 8.59 1.09
CA GLY A 231 30.94 8.74 2.15
C GLY A 231 31.22 7.97 3.44
N VAL A 232 30.16 7.44 4.06
CA VAL A 232 30.25 6.55 5.23
C VAL A 232 30.53 5.14 4.73
N LEU A 233 31.61 4.53 5.22
CA LEU A 233 32.00 3.17 4.83
C LEU A 233 30.93 2.16 5.26
N ASN A 234 30.64 1.21 4.38
CA ASN A 234 29.75 0.10 4.65
C ASN A 234 30.39 -1.21 4.19
N LEU A 235 30.33 -2.24 5.05
CA LEU A 235 31.02 -3.51 4.85
C LEU A 235 30.56 -4.25 3.57
N TYR A 236 29.27 -4.21 3.22
CA TYR A 236 28.79 -4.87 2.00
C TYR A 236 29.44 -4.28 0.74
N LYS A 237 29.72 -2.96 0.70
CA LYS A 237 30.32 -2.31 -0.48
C LYS A 237 31.74 -2.83 -0.71
N LEU A 238 32.50 -2.96 0.38
CA LEU A 238 33.85 -3.53 0.36
C LEU A 238 33.84 -4.98 -0.13
N PHE A 239 32.90 -5.80 0.36
CA PHE A 239 32.72 -7.16 -0.15
C PHE A 239 32.39 -7.19 -1.65
N VAL A 240 31.50 -6.32 -2.13
CA VAL A 240 31.15 -6.27 -3.56
C VAL A 240 32.37 -5.95 -4.42
N GLU A 241 33.14 -4.92 -4.06
CA GLU A 241 34.38 -4.56 -4.76
C GLU A 241 35.40 -5.70 -4.73
N GLU A 242 35.63 -6.28 -3.56
CA GLU A 242 36.58 -7.37 -3.38
C GLU A 242 36.18 -8.63 -4.15
N ILE A 243 34.88 -8.95 -4.19
CA ILE A 243 34.35 -10.09 -4.95
C ILE A 243 34.59 -9.88 -6.43
N ILE A 244 34.27 -8.69 -6.95
CA ILE A 244 34.42 -8.38 -8.37
C ILE A 244 35.90 -8.33 -8.75
N ASP A 245 36.77 -7.75 -7.92
CA ASP A 245 38.17 -7.53 -8.30
C ASP A 245 39.06 -8.73 -8.05
N LYS A 246 38.81 -9.49 -6.97
CA LYS A 246 39.78 -10.49 -6.47
C LYS A 246 39.22 -11.88 -6.27
N TYR A 247 37.93 -12.04 -5.92
CA TYR A 247 37.41 -13.38 -5.62
C TYR A 247 36.86 -14.06 -6.87
N ALA A 248 36.17 -13.33 -7.75
CA ALA A 248 35.59 -13.89 -8.95
C ALA A 248 36.61 -13.92 -10.10
N ASN A 249 36.71 -15.07 -10.77
CA ASN A 249 37.47 -15.25 -12.00
C ASN A 249 37.02 -14.24 -13.08
N PRO A 250 37.91 -13.72 -13.96
CA PRO A 250 37.57 -12.88 -15.11
C PRO A 250 36.33 -13.28 -15.93
N ASN A 251 35.96 -14.56 -16.02
CA ASN A 251 34.75 -15.02 -16.70
C ASN A 251 33.70 -15.63 -15.76
N GLY A 252 33.82 -15.43 -14.45
CA GLY A 252 32.96 -16.03 -13.42
C GLY A 252 31.56 -15.44 -13.36
N PHE A 253 30.65 -16.17 -12.71
CA PHE A 253 29.31 -15.72 -12.33
C PHE A 253 29.30 -15.26 -10.88
N VAL A 254 28.65 -14.14 -10.61
CA VAL A 254 28.54 -13.57 -9.26
C VAL A 254 27.06 -13.32 -8.95
N SER A 255 26.54 -13.90 -7.85
CA SER A 255 25.16 -13.73 -7.41
C SER A 255 25.10 -13.13 -6.00
N LEU A 256 24.63 -11.89 -5.90
CA LEU A 256 24.70 -11.09 -4.68
C LEU A 256 23.31 -10.74 -4.16
N LEU A 257 23.11 -10.84 -2.86
CA LEU A 257 21.96 -10.28 -2.17
C LEU A 257 22.42 -9.12 -1.28
N ILE A 258 22.17 -7.89 -1.72
CA ILE A 258 22.76 -6.68 -1.10
C ILE A 258 21.75 -5.54 -1.00
N PRO A 259 22.01 -4.48 -0.20
CA PRO A 259 21.10 -3.37 -0.07
C PRO A 259 20.85 -2.64 -1.39
N SER A 260 19.58 -2.32 -1.67
CA SER A 260 19.16 -1.67 -2.93
C SER A 260 19.78 -0.29 -3.14
N SER A 261 20.31 0.33 -2.07
CA SER A 261 21.00 1.62 -2.14
C SER A 261 22.22 1.60 -3.07
N ILE A 262 22.83 0.44 -3.34
CA ILE A 262 23.91 0.33 -4.32
C ILE A 262 23.48 0.81 -5.73
N LEU A 263 22.19 0.69 -6.05
CA LEU A 263 21.64 1.02 -7.37
C LEU A 263 21.51 2.52 -7.61
N THR A 264 21.22 3.32 -6.58
CA THR A 264 20.87 4.75 -6.75
C THR A 264 21.67 5.71 -5.87
N ASP A 265 22.27 5.26 -4.77
CA ASP A 265 23.02 6.15 -3.86
C ASP A 265 24.25 6.74 -4.56
N LYS A 266 24.44 8.05 -4.39
CA LYS A 266 25.54 8.80 -5.00
C LYS A 266 26.92 8.35 -4.48
N THR A 267 27.01 7.92 -3.22
CA THR A 267 28.24 7.35 -2.64
C THR A 267 28.64 6.02 -3.28
N CYS A 268 27.72 5.36 -3.99
CA CYS A 268 27.98 4.12 -4.72
C CYS A 268 28.33 4.35 -6.20
N THR A 269 28.40 5.60 -6.68
CA THR A 269 28.60 5.93 -8.10
C THR A 269 29.81 5.24 -8.70
N LYS A 270 30.97 5.29 -8.03
CA LYS A 270 32.20 4.66 -8.51
C LYS A 270 32.06 3.14 -8.61
N LEU A 271 31.63 2.50 -7.53
CA LEU A 271 31.45 1.04 -7.48
C LEU A 271 30.39 0.55 -8.48
N ARG A 272 29.27 1.24 -8.57
CA ARG A 272 28.20 0.93 -9.54
C ARG A 272 28.69 1.08 -10.98
N THR A 273 29.46 2.13 -11.26
CA THR A 273 30.05 2.32 -12.60
C THR A 273 31.04 1.21 -12.92
N HIS A 274 31.88 0.83 -11.95
CA HIS A 274 32.78 -0.32 -12.05
C HIS A 274 32.01 -1.60 -12.40
N MET A 275 30.96 -1.92 -11.66
CA MET A 275 30.09 -3.09 -11.91
C MET A 275 29.47 -3.08 -13.31
N LEU A 276 29.06 -1.92 -13.82
CA LEU A 276 28.39 -1.77 -15.10
C LEU A 276 29.35 -1.85 -16.30
N VAL A 277 30.56 -1.30 -16.15
CA VAL A 277 31.53 -1.18 -17.25
C VAL A 277 32.40 -2.42 -17.37
N ASP A 278 32.81 -3.00 -16.24
CA ASP A 278 33.79 -4.08 -16.19
C ASP A 278 33.14 -5.47 -16.05
N SER A 279 31.82 -5.53 -15.98
CA SER A 279 31.05 -6.76 -15.90
C SER A 279 29.70 -6.63 -16.59
N ASN A 280 29.05 -7.77 -16.84
CA ASN A 280 27.73 -7.87 -17.44
C ASN A 280 26.69 -8.17 -16.35
N ILE A 281 25.95 -7.16 -15.91
CA ILE A 281 24.86 -7.32 -14.96
C ILE A 281 23.65 -7.90 -15.72
N LEU A 282 23.40 -9.19 -15.51
CA LEU A 282 22.35 -9.94 -16.23
C LEU A 282 20.95 -9.60 -15.70
N SER A 283 20.80 -9.50 -14.39
CA SER A 283 19.50 -9.20 -13.79
C SER A 283 19.59 -8.55 -12.41
N ILE A 284 18.54 -7.82 -12.06
CA ILE A 284 18.32 -7.22 -10.74
C ILE A 284 16.87 -7.47 -10.32
N LYS A 285 16.67 -8.06 -9.15
CA LYS A 285 15.35 -8.29 -8.53
C LYS A 285 15.25 -7.52 -7.23
N MET A 286 14.29 -6.60 -7.16
CA MET A 286 14.04 -5.79 -5.98
C MET A 286 13.19 -6.52 -4.96
N ILE A 287 13.67 -6.57 -3.73
CA ILE A 287 13.04 -7.20 -2.57
C ILE A 287 12.68 -6.09 -1.59
N ASN A 288 11.39 -5.75 -1.55
CA ASN A 288 10.88 -4.66 -0.73
C ASN A 288 10.91 -5.00 0.77
N GLU A 289 10.93 -3.96 1.61
CA GLU A 289 10.83 -4.10 3.07
C GLU A 289 9.57 -4.87 3.47
N GLY A 290 9.68 -5.77 4.45
CA GLY A 290 8.55 -6.55 4.94
C GLY A 290 8.07 -7.65 3.98
N SER A 291 8.87 -8.03 2.97
CA SER A 291 8.54 -9.11 2.02
C SER A 291 8.42 -10.52 2.63
N GLY A 292 8.84 -10.70 3.89
CA GLY A 292 8.82 -11.99 4.58
C GLY A 292 9.97 -12.93 4.23
N TYR A 293 10.77 -12.63 3.20
CA TYR A 293 11.96 -13.42 2.84
C TYR A 293 13.17 -13.13 3.72
N ILE A 294 13.28 -11.90 4.24
CA ILE A 294 14.40 -11.41 5.04
C ILE A 294 13.85 -10.43 6.07
N ASP A 295 14.23 -10.58 7.33
CA ASP A 295 13.91 -9.65 8.42
C ASP A 295 14.89 -8.45 8.40
N ALA A 296 14.83 -7.66 7.34
CA ALA A 296 15.61 -6.45 7.17
C ALA A 296 14.70 -5.22 7.14
N GLN A 297 15.10 -4.18 7.89
CA GLN A 297 14.44 -2.86 7.89
C GLN A 297 14.81 -1.99 6.67
N GLN A 298 15.35 -2.60 5.61
CA GLN A 298 15.78 -1.91 4.39
C GLN A 298 15.48 -2.77 3.16
N ALA A 299 15.20 -2.12 2.03
CA ALA A 299 15.01 -2.81 0.76
C ALA A 299 16.33 -3.42 0.23
N LEU A 300 16.24 -4.63 -0.32
CA LEU A 300 17.37 -5.40 -0.84
C LEU A 300 17.22 -5.67 -2.34
N SER A 301 18.33 -5.99 -2.99
CA SER A 301 18.39 -6.34 -4.41
C SER A 301 19.17 -7.62 -4.58
N ALA A 302 18.58 -8.60 -5.25
CA ALA A 302 19.29 -9.77 -5.77
C ALA A 302 19.85 -9.43 -7.16
N ILE A 303 21.17 -9.47 -7.30
CA ILE A 303 21.90 -9.07 -8.51
C ILE A 303 22.69 -10.26 -9.04
N LEU A 304 22.51 -10.59 -10.31
CA LEU A 304 23.29 -11.60 -11.03
C LEU A 304 24.21 -10.93 -12.04
N ILE A 305 25.50 -11.24 -11.97
CA ILE A 305 26.58 -10.65 -12.77
C ILE A 305 27.35 -11.78 -13.46
N GLN A 306 27.74 -11.57 -14.71
CA GLN A 306 28.74 -12.37 -15.41
C GLN A 306 29.94 -11.49 -15.75
N LYS A 307 31.13 -11.88 -15.29
CA LYS A 307 32.37 -11.15 -15.61
C LYS A 307 32.84 -11.45 -17.04
N GLY A 308 33.70 -10.57 -17.57
CA GLY A 308 34.42 -10.79 -18.83
C GLY A 308 33.77 -10.12 -20.05
N LYS A 309 32.59 -9.55 -19.87
CA LYS A 309 31.90 -8.70 -20.85
C LYS A 309 31.36 -7.46 -20.17
N ARG A 310 31.19 -6.39 -20.94
CA ARG A 310 30.49 -5.17 -20.49
C ARG A 310 28.96 -5.40 -20.49
N THR A 311 28.25 -4.72 -19.59
CA THR A 311 26.78 -4.71 -19.58
C THR A 311 26.22 -4.01 -20.82
N GLU A 312 25.34 -4.68 -21.57
CA GLU A 312 24.60 -4.09 -22.70
C GLU A 312 23.18 -3.67 -22.28
N SER A 313 22.48 -4.55 -21.58
CA SER A 313 21.18 -4.29 -20.97
C SER A 313 21.01 -5.10 -19.69
N ILE A 314 20.08 -4.69 -18.83
CA ILE A 314 19.82 -5.32 -17.54
C ILE A 314 18.35 -5.68 -17.44
N LYS A 315 18.05 -6.93 -17.07
CA LYS A 315 16.68 -7.35 -16.73
C LYS A 315 16.35 -6.95 -15.30
N VAL A 316 15.44 -5.99 -15.13
CA VAL A 316 15.06 -5.44 -13.83
C VAL A 316 13.62 -5.84 -13.47
N THR A 317 13.45 -6.39 -12.27
CA THR A 317 12.13 -6.66 -11.66
C THR A 317 11.94 -5.71 -10.48
N LYS A 318 11.02 -4.74 -10.63
CA LYS A 318 10.79 -3.65 -9.67
C LYS A 318 10.22 -4.10 -8.32
N ASP A 319 9.38 -5.13 -8.31
CA ASP A 319 8.77 -5.66 -7.09
C ASP A 319 8.69 -7.18 -7.23
N TYR A 320 9.80 -7.84 -6.93
CA TYR A 320 9.90 -9.29 -7.10
C TYR A 320 8.91 -10.04 -6.19
N SER A 321 8.64 -9.51 -5.00
CA SER A 321 7.77 -10.16 -4.01
C SER A 321 6.32 -10.25 -4.45
N ASN A 322 5.79 -9.21 -5.11
CA ASN A 322 4.38 -9.18 -5.54
C ASN A 322 4.21 -9.43 -7.05
N ASN A 323 5.19 -9.04 -7.86
CA ASN A 323 5.12 -9.07 -9.33
C ASN A 323 6.38 -9.68 -9.97
N PRO A 324 6.73 -10.95 -9.65
CA PRO A 324 7.98 -11.57 -10.09
C PRO A 324 8.14 -11.67 -11.62
N ASN A 325 7.03 -11.68 -12.36
CA ASN A 325 7.01 -11.80 -13.83
C ASN A 325 7.07 -10.45 -14.55
N GLN A 326 7.02 -9.31 -13.83
CA GLN A 326 7.10 -7.98 -14.43
C GLN A 326 8.56 -7.57 -14.64
N ILE A 327 9.15 -8.07 -15.72
CA ILE A 327 10.55 -7.83 -16.08
C ILE A 327 10.62 -6.68 -17.10
N THR A 328 11.53 -5.74 -16.86
CA THR A 328 11.85 -4.62 -17.76
C THR A 328 13.29 -4.72 -18.20
N ASP A 329 13.54 -4.64 -19.49
CA ASP A 329 14.89 -4.67 -20.06
C ASP A 329 15.40 -3.24 -20.23
N ILE A 330 16.41 -2.85 -19.46
CA ILE A 330 16.94 -1.48 -19.42
C ILE A 330 18.29 -1.45 -20.12
N ASN A 331 18.41 -0.67 -21.20
CA ASN A 331 19.66 -0.53 -21.94
C ASN A 331 20.71 0.25 -21.13
N MET A 332 21.96 -0.14 -21.28
CA MET A 332 23.11 0.50 -20.64
C MET A 332 23.26 1.98 -21.03
N GLU A 333 22.93 2.35 -22.27
CA GLU A 333 22.93 3.76 -22.73
C GLU A 333 21.95 4.63 -21.91
N ASP A 334 20.86 4.03 -21.43
CA ASP A 334 19.86 4.69 -20.61
C ASP A 334 20.18 4.54 -19.10
N ILE A 335 21.26 3.86 -18.73
CA ILE A 335 21.76 3.85 -17.34
C ILE A 335 22.90 4.86 -17.20
N LEU A 336 23.81 4.89 -18.18
CA LEU A 336 24.94 5.81 -18.21
C LEU A 336 24.47 7.26 -18.30
N ASN A 337 24.56 7.95 -17.18
CA ASN A 337 24.13 9.32 -17.05
C ASN A 337 24.88 9.97 -15.88
N GLU A 338 25.75 10.94 -16.20
CA GLU A 338 26.55 11.65 -15.21
C GLU A 338 25.69 12.41 -14.19
N ASN A 339 24.49 12.86 -14.59
CA ASN A 339 23.57 13.62 -13.76
C ASN A 339 23.00 12.76 -12.62
N THR A 340 22.83 11.47 -12.86
CA THR A 340 22.32 10.50 -11.88
C THR A 340 23.42 9.66 -11.25
N GLY A 341 24.69 9.90 -11.61
CA GLY A 341 25.81 9.05 -11.19
C GLY A 341 25.65 7.60 -11.67
N ASN A 342 25.13 7.39 -12.88
CA ASN A 342 24.86 6.06 -13.45
C ASN A 342 23.90 5.22 -12.60
N ALA A 343 22.87 5.86 -12.01
CA ALA A 343 21.87 5.15 -11.21
C ALA A 343 21.09 4.13 -12.04
N ILE A 344 20.89 2.94 -11.48
CA ILE A 344 20.06 1.88 -12.07
C ILE A 344 18.68 1.95 -11.42
N PHE A 345 17.67 2.37 -12.17
CA PHE A 345 16.33 2.54 -11.63
C PHE A 345 15.51 1.25 -11.69
N ALA A 346 14.88 0.89 -10.58
CA ALA A 346 13.90 -0.18 -10.51
C ALA A 346 12.54 0.30 -11.03
N ILE A 347 12.30 0.14 -12.33
CA ILE A 347 11.13 0.66 -13.05
C ILE A 347 10.50 -0.41 -13.94
N ASN A 348 9.21 -0.26 -14.23
CA ASN A 348 8.53 -1.09 -15.22
C ASN A 348 8.70 -0.55 -16.67
N ASN A 349 8.26 -1.31 -17.68
CA ASN A 349 8.38 -0.93 -19.10
C ASN A 349 7.80 0.46 -19.42
N HIS A 350 6.68 0.84 -18.80
CA HIS A 350 6.08 2.14 -19.04
C HIS A 350 6.88 3.27 -18.38
N GLU A 351 7.28 3.08 -17.13
CA GLU A 351 8.14 4.01 -16.41
C GLU A 351 9.49 4.21 -17.15
N TYR A 352 10.02 3.14 -17.75
CA TYR A 352 11.21 3.22 -18.59
C TYR A 352 10.97 4.06 -19.86
N PHE A 353 9.83 3.88 -20.53
CA PHE A 353 9.44 4.76 -21.64
C PHE A 353 9.38 6.23 -21.22
N ILE A 354 8.74 6.55 -20.10
CA ILE A 354 8.69 7.93 -19.57
C ILE A 354 10.09 8.47 -19.33
N LEU A 355 10.94 7.70 -18.62
CA LEU A 355 12.30 8.12 -18.31
C LEU A 355 13.09 8.45 -19.58
N LYS A 356 12.92 7.67 -20.65
CA LYS A 356 13.55 7.94 -21.96
C LYS A 356 13.05 9.24 -22.58
N GLN A 357 11.76 9.55 -22.47
CA GLN A 357 11.23 10.83 -22.98
C GLN A 357 11.81 12.02 -22.21
N LEU A 358 11.80 11.95 -20.88
CA LEU A 358 12.34 13.02 -20.04
C LEU A 358 13.81 13.33 -20.31
N ARG A 359 14.61 12.30 -20.63
CA ARG A 359 16.05 12.42 -20.92
C ARG A 359 16.38 13.08 -22.25
N LYS A 360 15.40 13.31 -23.13
CA LYS A 360 15.61 14.02 -24.40
C LYS A 360 15.84 15.52 -24.21
N PHE A 361 15.54 16.05 -23.02
CA PHE A 361 15.54 17.47 -22.74
C PHE A 361 16.72 17.87 -21.85
N PRO A 362 17.23 19.10 -21.99
CA PRO A 362 18.26 19.62 -21.09
C PRO A 362 17.72 19.67 -19.66
N VAL A 363 18.63 19.54 -18.69
CA VAL A 363 18.26 19.66 -17.28
C VAL A 363 18.57 21.07 -16.77
N VAL A 364 18.05 21.43 -15.58
CA VAL A 364 18.24 22.76 -14.96
C VAL A 364 19.68 23.24 -14.98
N LYS A 365 20.66 22.39 -14.64
CA LYS A 365 22.08 22.82 -14.64
C LYS A 365 22.66 23.12 -16.02
N ASP A 366 22.04 22.64 -17.08
CA ASP A 366 22.46 22.88 -18.46
C ASP A 366 21.87 24.20 -19.00
N LEU A 367 20.96 24.84 -18.23
CA LEU A 367 20.23 26.04 -18.59
C LEU A 367 20.69 27.21 -17.70
N ASP A 368 21.61 28.02 -18.22
CA ASP A 368 22.23 29.14 -17.52
C ASP A 368 21.25 30.22 -17.02
N PHE A 369 20.08 30.34 -17.66
CA PHE A 369 19.01 31.25 -17.25
C PHE A 369 18.16 30.73 -16.09
N ILE A 370 18.26 29.44 -15.70
CA ILE A 370 17.56 28.88 -14.54
C ILE A 370 18.54 28.75 -13.37
N ILE A 371 18.43 29.65 -12.40
CA ILE A 371 19.33 29.72 -11.26
C ILE A 371 18.73 28.96 -10.07
N ASN A 372 19.31 27.81 -9.73
CA ASN A 372 18.92 26.99 -8.58
C ASN A 372 19.92 27.16 -7.40
N LEU A 373 19.45 27.66 -6.26
CA LEU A 373 20.30 27.97 -5.11
C LEU A 373 19.65 27.59 -3.79
N ARG A 374 20.45 27.35 -2.76
CA ARG A 374 19.98 27.25 -1.36
C ARG A 374 19.57 28.64 -0.84
N GLY A 375 18.67 28.72 0.14
CA GLY A 375 18.28 29.97 0.82
C GLY A 375 19.47 30.82 1.29
N GLU A 376 19.24 32.13 1.42
CA GLU A 376 20.30 33.12 1.69
C GLU A 376 20.80 33.07 3.13
N LEU A 377 19.90 32.92 4.09
CA LEU A 377 20.20 33.10 5.51
C LEU A 377 20.50 31.74 6.17
N ASP A 378 21.73 31.57 6.67
CA ASP A 378 22.02 30.41 7.52
C ASP A 378 21.39 30.62 8.90
N LEU A 379 20.39 29.82 9.22
CA LEU A 379 19.60 29.98 10.45
C LEU A 379 20.40 29.77 11.74
N THR A 380 21.58 29.12 11.65
CA THR A 380 22.47 28.89 12.79
C THR A 380 23.57 29.94 12.84
N ALA A 381 24.24 30.21 11.72
CA ALA A 381 25.37 31.15 11.69
C ALA A 381 24.94 32.62 11.73
N ASN A 382 23.76 32.96 11.24
CA ASN A 382 23.26 34.34 11.14
C ASN A 382 22.10 34.62 12.11
N LYS A 383 22.10 33.97 13.28
CA LYS A 383 21.04 34.12 14.28
C LYS A 383 20.84 35.58 14.72
N ASP A 384 21.92 36.35 14.82
CA ASP A 384 21.89 37.77 15.22
C ASP A 384 21.29 38.70 14.15
N SER A 385 21.16 38.23 12.91
CA SER A 385 20.52 38.98 11.82
C SER A 385 19.00 38.82 11.78
N ILE A 386 18.43 37.94 12.61
CA ILE A 386 16.99 37.71 12.73
C ILE A 386 16.43 38.65 13.81
N VAL A 387 15.51 39.51 13.41
CA VAL A 387 14.92 40.56 14.26
C VAL A 387 13.40 40.46 14.27
N ASN A 388 12.78 40.93 15.35
CA ASN A 388 11.30 40.93 15.50
C ASN A 388 10.68 42.30 15.17
N ILE A 389 11.46 43.20 14.55
CA ILE A 389 11.01 44.51 14.07
C ILE A 389 10.88 44.41 12.56
N ASP A 390 9.81 44.95 12.00
CA ASP A 390 9.59 44.97 10.55
C ASP A 390 10.67 45.81 9.86
N THR A 391 11.56 45.14 9.13
CA THR A 391 12.61 45.76 8.33
C THR A 391 12.22 45.91 6.85
N GLY A 392 11.06 45.40 6.46
CA GLY A 392 10.64 45.16 5.08
C GLY A 392 11.15 43.83 4.48
N TYR A 393 11.90 43.01 5.24
CA TYR A 393 12.47 41.75 4.77
C TYR A 393 12.01 40.55 5.60
N PRO A 394 10.80 40.03 5.37
CA PRO A 394 10.25 38.89 6.11
C PRO A 394 11.04 37.60 5.86
N LEU A 395 11.21 36.78 6.90
CA LEU A 395 11.91 35.49 6.85
C LEU A 395 10.96 34.32 6.59
N LEU A 396 11.25 33.50 5.56
CA LEU A 396 10.60 32.21 5.32
C LEU A 396 11.53 31.03 5.59
N ARG A 397 10.96 29.95 6.12
CA ARG A 397 11.62 28.68 6.41
C ARG A 397 10.89 27.55 5.67
N GLY A 398 11.50 26.36 5.59
CA GLY A 398 10.93 25.23 4.85
C GLY A 398 9.50 24.86 5.30
N ARG A 399 9.20 25.00 6.60
CA ARG A 399 7.85 24.76 7.15
C ARG A 399 6.76 25.66 6.57
N ASN A 400 7.12 26.81 6.00
CA ASN A 400 6.20 27.79 5.44
C ASN A 400 5.80 27.44 3.99
N ILE A 401 6.46 26.47 3.35
CA ILE A 401 6.28 26.20 1.91
C ILE A 401 5.26 25.07 1.69
N GLY A 402 4.16 25.40 1.01
CA GLY A 402 3.11 24.47 0.59
C GLY A 402 3.11 24.18 -0.92
N TYR A 403 2.03 23.56 -1.39
CA TYR A 403 1.84 23.27 -2.80
C TYR A 403 1.28 24.50 -3.52
N TYR A 404 2.08 25.14 -4.37
CA TYR A 404 1.78 26.43 -5.02
C TYR A 404 1.55 27.63 -4.09
N GLU A 405 1.71 27.48 -2.78
CA GLU A 405 1.40 28.55 -1.82
C GLU A 405 2.30 28.55 -0.58
N ILE A 406 2.26 29.66 0.15
CA ILE A 406 2.95 29.83 1.44
C ILE A 406 1.92 29.62 2.56
N LEU A 407 2.13 28.60 3.41
CA LEU A 407 1.12 28.06 4.34
C LEU A 407 0.94 28.87 5.63
N ASP A 408 1.93 29.66 6.03
CA ASP A 408 1.90 30.51 7.22
C ASP A 408 3.01 31.57 7.14
N THR A 409 2.68 32.86 7.29
CA THR A 409 3.65 33.98 7.34
C THR A 409 3.73 34.65 8.71
N CYS A 410 2.98 34.19 9.70
CA CYS A 410 2.78 34.87 10.99
C CYS A 410 3.93 34.62 12.01
N SER A 411 5.18 34.51 11.58
CA SER A 411 6.31 34.37 12.51
C SER A 411 6.73 35.70 13.15
N GLY A 412 6.40 36.85 12.54
CA GLY A 412 6.90 38.16 12.98
C GLY A 412 8.43 38.30 12.92
N GLU A 413 9.10 37.37 12.23
CA GLU A 413 10.56 37.33 12.07
C GLU A 413 10.95 38.03 10.77
N PHE A 414 11.87 38.98 10.87
CA PHE A 414 12.44 39.75 9.77
C PHE A 414 13.96 39.65 9.79
N VAL A 415 14.60 40.08 8.70
CA VAL A 415 16.05 40.06 8.56
C VAL A 415 16.61 41.48 8.52
N SER A 416 17.73 41.72 9.21
CA SER A 416 18.37 43.04 9.27
C SER A 416 18.82 43.54 7.90
N LYS A 417 18.71 44.87 7.66
CA LYS A 417 19.15 45.49 6.40
C LYS A 417 20.64 45.26 6.13
N ASP A 418 21.46 45.30 7.18
CA ASP A 418 22.89 45.00 7.13
C ASP A 418 23.17 43.62 6.52
N PHE A 419 22.36 42.60 6.83
CA PHE A 419 22.52 41.28 6.23
C PHE A 419 22.21 41.32 4.72
N ILE A 420 21.17 42.04 4.31
CA ILE A 420 20.77 42.16 2.90
C ILE A 420 21.87 42.85 2.08
N GLU A 421 22.42 43.96 2.59
CA GLU A 421 23.47 44.73 1.92
C GLU A 421 24.77 43.94 1.73
N ASN A 422 25.09 43.07 2.69
CA ASN A 422 26.28 42.22 2.66
C ASN A 422 26.03 40.85 2.00
N SER A 423 24.79 40.51 1.66
CA SER A 423 24.45 39.21 1.07
C SER A 423 24.89 39.13 -0.40
N LYS A 424 25.66 38.09 -0.74
CA LYS A 424 26.01 37.77 -2.13
C LYS A 424 24.80 37.39 -3.00
N LYS A 425 23.66 37.14 -2.37
CA LYS A 425 22.38 36.77 -3.01
C LYS A 425 21.35 37.90 -2.96
N SER A 426 21.78 39.12 -2.63
CA SER A 426 20.91 40.30 -2.47
C SER A 426 20.08 40.63 -3.72
N ARG A 427 20.62 40.38 -4.92
CA ARG A 427 19.87 40.52 -6.18
C ARG A 427 18.59 39.67 -6.19
N TYR A 428 18.71 38.40 -5.81
CA TYR A 428 17.59 37.45 -5.81
C TYR A 428 16.51 37.83 -4.79
N ILE A 429 16.90 38.39 -3.65
CA ILE A 429 15.93 38.87 -2.64
C ILE A 429 15.00 39.94 -3.24
N LYS A 430 15.47 40.74 -4.21
CA LYS A 430 14.72 41.83 -4.84
C LYS A 430 13.93 41.38 -6.08
N GLU A 431 13.85 40.08 -6.34
CA GLU A 431 13.17 39.51 -7.51
C GLU A 431 12.17 38.44 -7.06
N LYS A 432 11.11 38.23 -7.86
CA LYS A 432 10.19 37.10 -7.66
C LYS A 432 10.89 35.79 -7.93
N ARG A 433 10.61 34.77 -7.13
CA ARG A 433 11.26 33.45 -7.21
C ARG A 433 10.29 32.35 -6.87
N ILE A 434 10.65 31.11 -7.16
CA ILE A 434 9.94 29.95 -6.61
C ILE A 434 10.80 29.27 -5.57
N VAL A 435 10.16 28.72 -4.54
CA VAL A 435 10.84 28.17 -3.37
C VAL A 435 10.31 26.78 -3.05
N CYS A 436 11.19 25.85 -2.65
CA CYS A 436 10.84 24.54 -2.14
C CYS A 436 11.51 24.25 -0.79
N GLN A 437 11.00 23.25 -0.08
CA GLN A 437 11.61 22.77 1.17
C GLN A 437 12.93 22.04 0.90
N GLN A 438 13.92 22.19 1.78
CA GLN A 438 15.16 21.43 1.71
C GLN A 438 15.09 20.10 2.48
N VAL A 439 14.16 19.95 3.43
CA VAL A 439 14.01 18.74 4.25
C VAL A 439 12.57 18.27 4.18
N VAL A 440 12.36 17.09 3.62
CA VAL A 440 11.04 16.48 3.43
C VAL A 440 11.13 14.99 3.72
N ASN A 441 10.23 14.49 4.58
CA ASN A 441 10.17 13.08 4.94
C ASN A 441 10.05 12.19 3.67
N MET A 442 10.92 11.19 3.55
CA MET A 442 10.96 10.24 2.42
C MET A 442 9.63 9.54 2.15
N LYS A 443 8.79 9.36 3.18
CA LYS A 443 7.49 8.69 3.07
C LYS A 443 6.37 9.59 2.51
N LYS A 444 6.61 10.89 2.30
CA LYS A 444 5.58 11.79 1.74
C LYS A 444 5.28 11.43 0.28
N GLU A 445 4.00 11.53 -0.08
CA GLU A 445 3.54 11.32 -1.46
C GLU A 445 4.12 12.38 -2.41
N ARG A 446 4.10 13.64 -2.01
CA ARG A 446 4.76 14.74 -2.72
C ARG A 446 5.99 15.18 -1.94
N ARG A 447 7.17 14.87 -2.47
CA ARG A 447 8.47 15.21 -1.87
C ARG A 447 9.00 16.56 -2.34
N VAL A 448 8.59 17.00 -3.52
CA VAL A 448 8.97 18.29 -4.09
C VAL A 448 7.71 19.11 -4.33
N THR A 449 7.67 20.28 -3.72
CA THR A 449 6.60 21.27 -3.85
C THR A 449 7.23 22.65 -3.95
N PHE A 450 6.85 23.40 -4.96
CA PHE A 450 7.26 24.78 -5.15
C PHE A 450 6.10 25.73 -4.90
N ALA A 451 6.41 26.89 -4.34
CA ALA A 451 5.50 28.02 -4.19
C ALA A 451 6.14 29.28 -4.79
N LEU A 452 5.31 30.19 -5.29
CA LEU A 452 5.78 31.52 -5.69
C LEU A 452 6.06 32.37 -4.45
N VAL A 453 7.19 33.05 -4.43
CA VAL A 453 7.51 34.07 -3.43
C VAL A 453 7.72 35.42 -4.12
N GLU A 454 7.13 36.46 -3.54
CA GLU A 454 7.28 37.83 -3.99
C GLU A 454 8.67 38.40 -3.58
N GLU A 455 8.99 39.59 -4.08
CA GLU A 455 10.22 40.30 -3.72
C GLU A 455 10.31 40.62 -2.22
N ASN A 456 11.52 40.86 -1.73
CA ASN A 456 11.90 41.21 -0.37
C ASN A 456 11.78 40.09 0.68
N TYR A 457 11.28 38.90 0.33
CA TYR A 457 11.37 37.74 1.22
C TYR A 457 12.79 37.17 1.29
N VAL A 458 13.26 36.89 2.50
CA VAL A 458 14.53 36.19 2.76
C VAL A 458 14.25 34.74 3.10
N LEU A 459 14.99 33.82 2.47
CA LEU A 459 14.80 32.39 2.64
C LEU A 459 15.88 31.83 3.56
N GLY A 460 15.47 31.15 4.62
CA GLY A 460 16.39 30.40 5.47
C GLY A 460 17.03 29.24 4.70
N ASN A 461 18.19 28.77 5.17
CA ASN A 461 18.92 27.62 4.64
C ASN A 461 18.14 26.29 4.74
N SER A 462 16.89 26.29 5.21
CA SER A 462 15.92 25.19 5.16
C SER A 462 15.07 25.16 3.88
N CYS A 463 15.30 26.11 2.96
CA CYS A 463 14.68 26.17 1.65
C CYS A 463 15.72 26.13 0.53
N ASN A 464 15.30 25.69 -0.65
CA ASN A 464 15.97 25.99 -1.92
C ASN A 464 15.06 26.90 -2.76
N PHE A 465 15.64 27.67 -3.68
CA PHE A 465 14.89 28.53 -4.58
C PHE A 465 15.40 28.45 -6.01
N ILE A 466 14.51 28.81 -6.94
CA ILE A 466 14.80 29.00 -8.34
C ILE A 466 14.46 30.43 -8.75
N SER A 467 15.36 31.07 -9.48
CA SER A 467 15.12 32.29 -10.25
C SER A 467 15.25 31.99 -11.74
N VAL A 468 14.49 32.69 -12.57
CA VAL A 468 14.51 32.54 -14.04
C VAL A 468 14.86 33.89 -14.65
N MET A 469 16.00 33.94 -15.36
CA MET A 469 16.48 35.12 -16.09
C MET A 469 15.82 35.22 -17.47
N ASP A 470 15.93 36.40 -18.09
CA ASP A 470 15.54 36.59 -19.48
C ASP A 470 16.25 35.57 -20.38
N ASN A 471 15.50 34.97 -21.30
CA ASN A 471 15.98 33.87 -22.14
C ASN A 471 15.27 33.85 -23.48
N ASP A 472 15.93 33.26 -24.47
CA ASP A 472 15.45 33.17 -25.85
C ASP A 472 14.31 32.15 -26.05
N TYR A 473 14.02 31.34 -25.02
CA TYR A 473 12.98 30.31 -25.06
C TYR A 473 11.61 30.79 -24.60
N ASN A 474 11.51 32.06 -24.15
CA ASN A 474 10.29 32.64 -23.57
C ASN A 474 9.74 31.82 -22.38
N ILE A 475 10.64 31.21 -21.60
CA ILE A 475 10.28 30.45 -20.40
C ILE A 475 10.29 31.41 -19.21
N ASP A 476 9.14 31.58 -18.55
CA ASP A 476 9.05 32.41 -17.36
C ASP A 476 9.00 31.58 -16.07
N LEU A 477 9.08 32.29 -14.94
CA LEU A 477 9.03 31.69 -13.61
C LEU A 477 7.76 30.85 -13.37
N TYR A 478 6.64 31.22 -14.00
CA TYR A 478 5.36 30.53 -13.85
C TYR A 478 5.32 29.21 -14.65
N ALA A 479 5.95 29.16 -15.82
CA ALA A 479 6.14 27.91 -16.56
C ALA A 479 6.93 26.90 -15.71
N ILE A 480 8.03 27.33 -15.09
CA ILE A 480 8.84 26.47 -14.21
C ILE A 480 8.07 26.09 -12.95
N LEU A 481 7.32 27.00 -12.34
CA LEU A 481 6.47 26.71 -11.18
C LEU A 481 5.46 25.60 -11.49
N GLY A 482 4.79 25.69 -12.63
CA GLY A 482 3.84 24.67 -13.08
C GLY A 482 4.52 23.34 -13.32
N LEU A 483 5.58 23.36 -14.14
CA LEU A 483 6.32 22.17 -14.55
C LEU A 483 6.91 21.42 -13.35
N PHE A 484 7.51 22.11 -12.38
CA PHE A 484 8.20 21.47 -11.25
C PHE A 484 7.26 21.01 -10.13
N ASN A 485 6.00 21.43 -10.18
CA ASN A 485 4.94 20.93 -9.33
C ASN A 485 4.20 19.71 -9.92
N THR A 486 4.56 19.25 -11.12
CA THR A 486 3.91 18.10 -11.76
C THR A 486 4.17 16.78 -11.02
N SER A 487 3.28 15.77 -11.12
CA SER A 487 3.61 14.46 -10.53
C SER A 487 4.78 13.79 -11.24
N ILE A 488 5.00 14.05 -12.53
CA ILE A 488 6.09 13.44 -13.28
C ILE A 488 7.47 13.88 -12.78
N ILE A 489 7.64 15.17 -12.45
CA ILE A 489 8.86 15.67 -11.80
C ILE A 489 9.00 15.10 -10.38
N ASN A 490 7.91 15.04 -9.61
CA ASN A 490 7.94 14.44 -8.27
C ASN A 490 8.27 12.93 -8.31
N TRP A 491 7.78 12.20 -9.32
CA TRP A 491 8.12 10.79 -9.57
C TRP A 491 9.59 10.64 -9.93
N LEU A 492 10.11 11.45 -10.87
CA LEU A 492 11.51 11.44 -11.25
C LEU A 492 12.42 11.70 -10.04
N PHE A 493 12.09 12.72 -9.22
CA PHE A 493 12.82 13.03 -8.00
C PHE A 493 12.83 11.84 -7.01
N LYS A 494 11.71 11.14 -6.86
CA LYS A 494 11.61 9.96 -5.99
C LYS A 494 12.46 8.79 -6.46
N LEU A 495 12.69 8.64 -7.77
CA LEU A 495 13.57 7.60 -8.29
C LEU A 495 15.04 7.84 -7.93
N THR A 496 15.47 9.10 -7.87
CA THR A 496 16.87 9.47 -7.59
C THR A 496 17.16 9.75 -6.12
N SER A 497 16.15 10.12 -5.33
CA SER A 497 16.34 10.61 -3.97
C SER A 497 16.24 9.52 -2.90
N SER A 498 17.36 9.24 -2.23
CA SER A 498 17.49 8.18 -1.21
C SER A 498 17.48 8.67 0.25
N ASN A 499 17.30 9.96 0.50
CA ASN A 499 17.37 10.56 1.84
C ASN A 499 16.33 11.68 2.04
N ASN A 500 16.15 12.16 3.27
CA ASN A 500 15.15 13.20 3.61
C ASN A 500 15.47 14.60 3.03
N HIS A 501 16.65 14.84 2.48
CA HIS A 501 16.98 16.14 1.91
C HIS A 501 16.53 16.23 0.45
N VAL A 502 16.06 17.41 0.05
CA VAL A 502 15.90 17.83 -1.34
C VAL A 502 17.12 18.67 -1.67
N ASN A 503 18.12 18.08 -2.33
CA ASN A 503 19.38 18.76 -2.58
C ASN A 503 19.32 19.56 -3.89
N ASN A 504 20.05 20.68 -3.97
CA ASN A 504 20.11 21.47 -5.20
C ASN A 504 20.59 20.64 -6.40
N TYR A 505 21.59 19.75 -6.21
CA TYR A 505 22.07 18.89 -7.30
C TYR A 505 21.03 17.89 -7.82
N GLU A 506 19.97 17.58 -7.06
CA GLU A 506 18.86 16.73 -7.54
C GLU A 506 17.88 17.57 -8.36
N ILE A 507 17.60 18.81 -7.93
CA ILE A 507 16.80 19.78 -8.69
C ILE A 507 17.51 20.17 -10.00
N ASP A 508 18.84 20.28 -9.97
CA ASP A 508 19.69 20.52 -11.14
C ASP A 508 19.48 19.48 -12.25
N CYS A 509 19.00 18.28 -11.89
CA CYS A 509 18.71 17.19 -12.82
C CYS A 509 17.27 17.20 -13.35
N PHE A 510 16.44 18.20 -13.01
CA PHE A 510 15.08 18.28 -13.53
C PHE A 510 15.10 18.65 -15.02
N PRO A 511 14.45 17.85 -15.89
CA PRO A 511 14.37 18.15 -17.31
C PRO A 511 13.47 19.37 -17.55
N VAL A 512 13.80 20.16 -18.57
CA VAL A 512 12.98 21.30 -19.01
C VAL A 512 12.80 21.19 -20.52
N PRO A 513 11.56 21.02 -21.04
CA PRO A 513 11.31 20.80 -22.45
C PRO A 513 11.38 22.10 -23.24
N ILE A 514 12.59 22.65 -23.38
CA ILE A 514 12.86 23.89 -24.11
C ILE A 514 12.31 23.82 -25.53
N GLY A 515 11.77 24.95 -26.02
CA GLY A 515 11.13 25.03 -27.34
C GLY A 515 9.73 24.43 -27.43
N SER A 516 9.21 23.79 -26.36
CA SER A 516 7.82 23.33 -26.35
C SER A 516 6.84 24.51 -26.24
N PRO A 517 5.88 24.66 -27.17
CA PRO A 517 4.89 25.74 -27.11
C PRO A 517 3.94 25.60 -25.90
N TYR A 518 3.90 24.42 -25.28
CA TYR A 518 3.04 24.12 -24.13
C TYR A 518 3.57 24.73 -22.82
N LEU A 519 4.85 25.12 -22.74
CA LEU A 519 5.37 25.84 -21.57
C LEU A 519 4.67 27.18 -21.36
N ASN A 520 4.35 27.89 -22.45
CA ASN A 520 3.57 29.13 -22.39
C ASN A 520 2.13 28.87 -21.92
N LYS A 521 1.53 27.75 -22.34
CA LYS A 521 0.19 27.35 -21.86
C LYS A 521 0.20 27.04 -20.37
N ILE A 522 1.21 26.30 -19.90
CA ILE A 522 1.42 26.01 -18.47
C ILE A 522 1.56 27.31 -17.68
N SER A 523 2.43 28.24 -18.12
CA SER A 523 2.60 29.55 -17.49
C SER A 523 1.27 30.29 -17.31
N ASN A 524 0.45 30.36 -18.36
CA ASN A 524 -0.84 31.03 -18.31
C ASN A 524 -1.84 30.35 -17.36
N LEU A 525 -1.85 29.02 -17.32
CA LEU A 525 -2.69 28.26 -16.39
C LEU A 525 -2.26 28.47 -14.94
N VAL A 526 -0.95 28.48 -14.67
CA VAL A 526 -0.41 28.72 -13.32
C VAL A 526 -0.78 30.13 -12.86
N LYS A 527 -0.64 31.16 -13.71
CA LYS A 527 -1.07 32.53 -13.39
C LYS A 527 -2.56 32.59 -13.04
N LYS A 528 -3.41 31.90 -13.80
CA LYS A 528 -4.85 31.79 -13.51
C LYS A 528 -5.09 31.08 -12.18
N TYR A 529 -4.46 29.92 -11.96
CA TYR A 529 -4.59 29.14 -10.74
C TYR A 529 -4.17 29.94 -9.50
N LEU A 530 -3.06 30.67 -9.56
CA LEU A 530 -2.60 31.50 -8.44
C LEU A 530 -3.60 32.63 -8.11
N SER A 531 -4.40 33.09 -9.08
CA SER A 531 -5.41 34.14 -8.89
C SER A 531 -6.77 33.63 -8.42
N ASN A 532 -7.23 32.48 -8.91
CA ASN A 532 -8.60 32.00 -8.68
C ASN A 532 -8.68 30.70 -7.86
N LYS A 533 -7.54 30.03 -7.64
CA LYS A 533 -7.41 28.77 -6.91
C LYS A 533 -8.30 27.63 -7.45
N ASP A 534 -8.61 27.65 -8.74
CA ASP A 534 -9.40 26.60 -9.40
C ASP A 534 -8.55 25.34 -9.65
N SER A 535 -8.77 24.31 -8.84
CA SER A 535 -8.03 23.04 -8.92
C SER A 535 -8.14 22.33 -10.27
N SER A 536 -9.19 22.57 -11.08
CA SER A 536 -9.32 21.96 -12.42
C SER A 536 -8.22 22.43 -13.39
N LEU A 537 -7.58 23.57 -13.11
CA LEU A 537 -6.46 24.08 -13.90
C LEU A 537 -5.18 23.27 -13.67
N LEU A 538 -5.04 22.63 -12.50
CA LEU A 538 -3.89 21.78 -12.19
C LEU A 538 -3.88 20.55 -13.11
N GLU A 539 -5.04 19.92 -13.34
CA GLU A 539 -5.16 18.79 -14.28
C GLU A 539 -4.69 19.16 -15.69
N LYS A 540 -5.02 20.37 -16.16
CA LYS A 540 -4.57 20.86 -17.47
C LYS A 540 -3.07 21.18 -17.50
N ILE A 541 -2.49 21.64 -16.39
CA ILE A 541 -1.04 21.83 -16.26
C ILE A 541 -0.33 20.49 -16.40
N GLU A 542 -0.85 19.44 -15.76
CA GLU A 542 -0.31 18.08 -15.88
C GLU A 542 -0.40 17.57 -17.31
N GLU A 543 -1.57 17.66 -17.95
CA GLU A 543 -1.76 17.24 -19.34
C GLU A 543 -0.77 17.94 -20.29
N TYR A 544 -0.62 19.26 -20.17
CA TYR A 544 0.32 20.00 -21.01
C TYR A 544 1.78 19.70 -20.68
N ALA A 545 2.13 19.34 -19.45
CA ALA A 545 3.47 18.87 -19.13
C ALA A 545 3.77 17.53 -19.83
N TYR A 546 2.83 16.58 -19.81
CA TYR A 546 2.98 15.30 -20.53
C TYR A 546 3.15 15.49 -22.03
N ILE A 547 2.37 16.40 -22.64
CA ILE A 547 2.51 16.75 -24.06
C ILE A 547 3.84 17.48 -24.29
N ALA A 548 4.24 18.39 -23.40
CA ALA A 548 5.51 19.11 -23.52
C ALA A 548 6.73 18.17 -23.51
N TYR A 549 6.66 17.09 -22.73
CA TYR A 549 7.68 16.04 -22.71
C TYR A 549 7.56 15.02 -23.84
N GLY A 550 6.56 15.12 -24.73
CA GLY A 550 6.35 14.16 -25.81
C GLY A 550 5.94 12.76 -25.31
N ILE A 551 5.33 12.69 -24.12
CA ILE A 551 4.83 11.44 -23.54
C ILE A 551 3.42 11.13 -24.07
N ARG A 552 2.66 12.19 -24.40
CA ARG A 552 1.31 12.11 -24.97
C ARG A 552 1.22 13.00 -26.21
N GLU A 553 0.45 12.57 -27.21
CA GLU A 553 0.19 13.37 -28.40
C GLU A 553 -0.80 14.51 -28.11
N ALA A 554 -0.61 15.63 -28.82
CA ALA A 554 -1.54 16.75 -28.76
C ALA A 554 -2.83 16.38 -29.49
N LYS A 555 -3.97 16.36 -28.78
CA LYS A 555 -5.27 16.26 -29.44
C LYS A 555 -5.55 17.57 -30.18
N GLU A 556 -5.94 17.48 -31.46
CA GLU A 556 -6.55 18.61 -32.15
C GLU A 556 -7.92 18.88 -31.50
N ASP A 557 -8.10 20.10 -30.99
CA ASP A 557 -9.39 20.57 -30.49
C ASP A 557 -10.34 20.73 -31.70
N ASN A 558 -11.07 19.68 -32.06
CA ASN A 558 -12.33 19.74 -32.78
C ASN A 558 -13.12 18.42 -32.68
N GLU A 559 -14.44 18.60 -32.59
CA GLU A 559 -15.52 17.60 -32.75
C GLU A 559 -15.90 16.74 -31.54
N ASP A 560 -16.55 17.42 -30.57
CA ASP A 560 -17.78 16.89 -29.95
C ASP A 560 -18.92 17.03 -30.98
N LYS A 561 -19.27 15.92 -31.67
CA LYS A 561 -20.63 15.51 -32.07
C LYS A 561 -20.55 14.36 -33.08
N ASP A 562 -21.45 13.40 -32.88
CA ASP A 562 -21.74 12.23 -33.73
C ASP A 562 -20.82 11.02 -33.59
N ASP A 563 -21.08 10.22 -32.55
CA ASP A 563 -20.90 8.77 -32.61
C ASP A 563 -21.95 8.03 -31.75
N ILE A 564 -23.20 8.11 -32.19
CA ILE A 564 -24.26 7.15 -31.81
C ILE A 564 -24.89 6.65 -33.11
N ALA A 565 -24.19 5.79 -33.84
CA ALA A 565 -24.82 5.06 -34.95
C ALA A 565 -24.24 3.67 -35.25
N ASN A 566 -23.00 3.32 -34.88
CA ASN A 566 -22.38 2.07 -35.35
C ASN A 566 -21.69 1.23 -34.26
N LEU A 567 -22.45 0.75 -33.27
CA LEU A 567 -22.07 -0.44 -32.47
C LEU A 567 -23.31 -1.25 -32.14
N LYS A 568 -23.77 -2.06 -33.10
CA LYS A 568 -24.80 -3.09 -32.83
C LYS A 568 -24.16 -4.20 -31.99
N GLU A 569 -24.75 -4.42 -30.82
CA GLU A 569 -24.43 -5.42 -29.78
C GLU A 569 -23.26 -5.11 -28.82
N THR A 570 -23.18 -3.89 -28.27
CA THR A 570 -22.39 -3.67 -27.03
C THR A 570 -23.11 -4.27 -25.81
N ASN A 571 -22.43 -5.18 -25.10
CA ASN A 571 -22.85 -5.82 -23.85
C ASN A 571 -23.34 -4.80 -22.79
N ASP A 572 -24.50 -5.03 -22.17
CA ASP A 572 -25.13 -4.14 -21.15
C ASP A 572 -24.18 -3.78 -20.00
N ILE A 573 -23.29 -4.70 -19.63
CA ILE A 573 -22.29 -4.50 -18.57
C ILE A 573 -21.28 -3.41 -18.97
N ILE A 574 -20.88 -3.33 -20.24
CA ILE A 574 -19.92 -2.33 -20.73
C ILE A 574 -20.55 -0.93 -20.66
N LYS A 575 -21.83 -0.81 -21.02
CA LYS A 575 -22.55 0.47 -20.92
C LYS A 575 -22.66 0.95 -19.47
N LYS A 576 -22.94 0.02 -18.54
CA LYS A 576 -23.00 0.32 -17.11
C LYS A 576 -21.62 0.73 -16.56
N TYR A 577 -20.56 0.01 -16.95
CA TYR A 577 -19.19 0.39 -16.59
C TYR A 577 -18.84 1.78 -17.11
N TYR A 578 -19.03 2.04 -18.41
CA TYR A 578 -18.78 3.33 -19.03
C TYR A 578 -19.52 4.47 -18.30
N SER A 579 -20.82 4.28 -18.04
CA SER A 579 -21.63 5.27 -17.32
C SER A 579 -21.08 5.52 -15.91
N ALA A 580 -20.69 4.46 -15.19
CA ALA A 580 -20.17 4.58 -13.83
C ALA A 580 -18.81 5.28 -13.80
N ILE A 581 -17.88 4.85 -14.65
CA ILE A 581 -16.51 5.34 -14.64
C ILE A 581 -16.41 6.78 -15.15
N LYS A 582 -17.26 7.18 -16.10
CA LYS A 582 -17.29 8.55 -16.64
C LYS A 582 -17.61 9.63 -15.59
N HIS A 583 -18.33 9.29 -14.51
CA HIS A 583 -18.57 10.22 -13.42
C HIS A 583 -17.32 10.57 -12.60
N VAL A 584 -16.29 9.72 -12.64
CA VAL A 584 -15.04 9.89 -11.88
C VAL A 584 -13.88 10.21 -12.82
N LEU A 585 -13.93 9.71 -14.05
CA LEU A 585 -12.91 9.90 -15.08
C LEU A 585 -13.59 10.38 -16.39
N PRO A 586 -13.94 11.68 -16.51
CA PRO A 586 -14.75 12.18 -17.64
C PRO A 586 -14.11 12.02 -19.02
N SER A 587 -12.79 11.87 -19.07
CA SER A 587 -12.00 11.72 -20.29
C SER A 587 -12.08 10.34 -20.95
N ILE A 588 -12.64 9.33 -20.26
CA ILE A 588 -12.75 7.97 -20.78
C ILE A 588 -13.83 7.86 -21.86
N THR A 589 -13.53 7.14 -22.94
CA THR A 589 -14.48 6.87 -24.02
C THR A 589 -15.17 5.51 -23.87
N LEU A 590 -16.20 5.27 -24.67
CA LEU A 590 -16.86 3.96 -24.71
C LEU A 590 -15.91 2.88 -25.26
N GLU A 591 -15.06 3.21 -26.24
CA GLU A 591 -14.05 2.29 -26.79
C GLU A 591 -12.99 1.93 -25.75
N ASP A 592 -12.50 2.91 -24.98
CA ASP A 592 -11.59 2.64 -23.87
C ASP A 592 -12.23 1.66 -22.87
N SER A 593 -13.52 1.87 -22.59
CA SER A 593 -14.28 1.03 -21.66
C SER A 593 -14.44 -0.41 -22.17
N VAL A 594 -14.64 -0.59 -23.48
CA VAL A 594 -14.62 -1.91 -24.14
C VAL A 594 -13.23 -2.53 -23.99
N SER A 595 -12.17 -1.82 -24.39
CA SER A 595 -10.78 -2.31 -24.33
C SER A 595 -10.38 -2.75 -22.93
N ILE A 596 -10.74 -1.98 -21.90
CA ILE A 596 -10.43 -2.29 -20.50
C ILE A 596 -11.16 -3.55 -20.05
N LEU A 597 -12.48 -3.63 -20.28
CA LEU A 597 -13.25 -4.79 -19.82
C LEU A 597 -12.97 -6.07 -20.63
N GLU A 598 -12.57 -5.96 -21.89
CA GLU A 598 -12.09 -7.09 -22.71
C GLU A 598 -10.63 -7.49 -22.37
N GLY A 599 -9.94 -6.75 -21.50
CA GLY A 599 -8.58 -7.05 -21.07
C GLY A 599 -7.51 -6.73 -22.14
N GLN A 600 -7.86 -5.92 -23.13
CA GLN A 600 -6.94 -5.42 -24.16
C GLN A 600 -6.06 -4.28 -23.62
N SER A 601 -6.57 -3.51 -22.65
CA SER A 601 -5.83 -2.53 -21.86
C SER A 601 -6.23 -2.65 -20.38
N SER A 602 -5.45 -2.06 -19.46
CA SER A 602 -5.87 -1.91 -18.07
C SER A 602 -6.31 -0.47 -17.78
N ILE A 603 -7.17 -0.26 -16.78
CA ILE A 603 -7.57 1.09 -16.37
C ILE A 603 -6.35 1.91 -15.90
N GLU A 604 -5.35 1.26 -15.30
CA GLU A 604 -4.08 1.89 -14.92
C GLU A 604 -3.30 2.33 -16.15
N SER A 605 -3.25 1.50 -17.20
CA SER A 605 -2.63 1.88 -18.46
C SER A 605 -3.37 3.03 -19.13
N PHE A 606 -4.71 3.06 -19.04
CA PHE A 606 -5.52 4.16 -19.56
C PHE A 606 -5.25 5.46 -18.80
N ILE A 607 -5.34 5.47 -17.45
CA ILE A 607 -5.07 6.65 -16.62
C ILE A 607 -3.71 7.25 -17.00
N LEU A 608 -2.73 6.36 -17.12
CA LEU A 608 -1.35 6.68 -17.43
C LEU A 608 -1.15 7.21 -18.86
N GLN A 609 -1.82 6.63 -19.87
CA GLN A 609 -1.83 7.12 -21.25
C GLN A 609 -2.62 8.42 -21.42
N SER A 610 -3.69 8.60 -20.65
CA SER A 610 -4.51 9.80 -20.66
C SER A 610 -3.87 10.98 -19.93
N GLY A 611 -2.75 10.78 -19.21
CA GLY A 611 -2.09 11.82 -18.45
C GLY A 611 -2.95 12.44 -17.34
N VAL A 612 -4.00 11.75 -16.89
CA VAL A 612 -4.90 12.25 -15.85
C VAL A 612 -4.29 11.96 -14.49
N GLU A 613 -4.00 13.02 -13.73
CA GLU A 613 -3.56 12.87 -12.35
C GLU A 613 -4.73 12.69 -11.41
N LEU A 614 -4.76 11.51 -10.79
CA LEU A 614 -5.73 11.18 -9.75
C LEU A 614 -5.00 11.14 -8.42
N ASP A 615 -5.53 11.85 -7.42
CA ASP A 615 -5.13 11.64 -6.04
C ASP A 615 -5.39 10.18 -5.61
N LYS A 616 -4.78 9.75 -4.51
CA LYS A 616 -4.91 8.36 -4.01
C LYS A 616 -6.38 7.94 -3.78
N TYR A 617 -7.23 8.82 -3.28
CA TYR A 617 -8.62 8.53 -2.98
C TYR A 617 -9.41 8.31 -4.28
N THR A 618 -9.29 9.22 -5.24
CA THR A 618 -9.93 9.15 -6.56
C THR A 618 -9.41 7.95 -7.37
N ARG A 619 -8.10 7.66 -7.30
CA ARG A 619 -7.50 6.47 -7.93
C ARG A 619 -8.13 5.19 -7.39
N ASN A 620 -8.26 5.04 -6.07
CA ASN A 620 -8.87 3.86 -5.46
C ASN A 620 -10.33 3.66 -5.91
N ILE A 621 -11.08 4.75 -6.11
CA ILE A 621 -12.45 4.69 -6.64
C ILE A 621 -12.45 4.15 -8.07
N VAL A 622 -11.60 4.70 -8.95
CA VAL A 622 -11.49 4.26 -10.36
C VAL A 622 -11.11 2.78 -10.46
N LEU A 623 -10.13 2.34 -9.66
CA LEU A 623 -9.73 0.94 -9.56
C LEU A 623 -10.88 0.06 -9.05
N GLY A 624 -11.58 0.50 -8.01
CA GLY A 624 -12.69 -0.24 -7.43
C GLY A 624 -13.91 -0.36 -8.36
N ILE A 625 -14.25 0.68 -9.11
CA ILE A 625 -15.28 0.63 -10.17
C ILE A 625 -14.86 -0.40 -11.22
N THR A 626 -13.61 -0.35 -11.67
CA THR A 626 -13.11 -1.29 -12.70
C THR A 626 -13.11 -2.73 -12.20
N ASP A 627 -12.60 -3.01 -10.99
CA ASP A 627 -12.62 -4.35 -10.38
C ASP A 627 -14.06 -4.87 -10.24
N LYS A 628 -14.99 -4.03 -9.74
CA LYS A 628 -16.42 -4.37 -9.65
C LYS A 628 -16.97 -4.87 -10.99
N TYR A 629 -16.81 -4.09 -12.06
CA TYR A 629 -17.38 -4.44 -13.36
C TYR A 629 -16.65 -5.59 -14.07
N MET A 630 -15.33 -5.74 -13.88
CA MET A 630 -14.59 -6.91 -14.35
C MET A 630 -15.09 -8.20 -13.70
N LYS A 631 -15.33 -8.20 -12.40
CA LYS A 631 -15.87 -9.35 -11.66
C LYS A 631 -17.29 -9.69 -12.08
N ILE A 632 -18.16 -8.68 -12.20
CA ILE A 632 -19.53 -8.87 -12.70
C ILE A 632 -19.52 -9.47 -14.12
N LYS A 633 -18.64 -8.97 -15.01
CA LYS A 633 -18.50 -9.52 -16.37
C LYS A 633 -18.10 -10.99 -16.37
N LYS A 634 -17.23 -11.41 -15.45
CA LYS A 634 -16.80 -12.81 -15.28
C LYS A 634 -17.85 -13.70 -14.61
N GLY A 635 -18.95 -13.12 -14.11
CA GLY A 635 -19.97 -13.85 -13.33
C GLY A 635 -19.54 -14.14 -11.90
N GLU A 636 -18.51 -13.44 -11.40
CA GLU A 636 -17.97 -13.59 -10.05
C GLU A 636 -18.86 -12.87 -9.02
N ILE A 637 -19.00 -13.48 -7.84
CA ILE A 637 -19.77 -12.98 -6.71
C ILE A 637 -18.89 -12.00 -5.93
N LEU A 638 -19.31 -10.73 -5.90
CA LEU A 638 -18.56 -9.67 -5.25
C LEU A 638 -18.44 -9.92 -3.74
N ASN A 639 -17.22 -9.86 -3.20
CA ASN A 639 -16.91 -9.98 -1.78
C ASN A 639 -17.39 -11.30 -1.11
N HIS A 640 -17.46 -12.44 -1.83
CA HIS A 640 -17.82 -13.75 -1.23
C HIS A 640 -16.65 -14.41 -0.49
N THR A 641 -16.05 -13.70 0.47
CA THR A 641 -14.92 -14.22 1.26
C THR A 641 -15.29 -14.36 2.73
N THR A 642 -14.71 -15.36 3.41
CA THR A 642 -14.89 -15.62 4.84
C THR A 642 -13.53 -15.63 5.59
N PHE A 643 -13.59 -15.80 6.90
CA PHE A 643 -12.43 -15.93 7.78
C PHE A 643 -12.17 -17.41 8.12
N LYS A 644 -10.89 -17.79 8.14
CA LYS A 644 -10.49 -19.10 8.65
C LYS A 644 -10.69 -19.13 10.16
N LEU A 645 -11.44 -20.11 10.63
CA LEU A 645 -11.64 -20.37 12.04
C LEU A 645 -10.44 -21.13 12.62
N SER A 646 -10.17 -20.89 13.90
CA SER A 646 -9.20 -21.69 14.64
C SER A 646 -9.72 -23.12 14.83
N ASP A 647 -8.83 -24.10 15.02
CA ASP A 647 -9.25 -25.48 15.35
C ASP A 647 -10.14 -25.53 16.59
N LEU A 648 -9.87 -24.60 17.52
CA LEU A 648 -10.67 -24.36 18.70
C LEU A 648 -12.09 -23.88 18.37
N ASP A 649 -12.24 -22.85 17.53
CA ASP A 649 -13.56 -22.36 17.10
C ASP A 649 -14.34 -23.44 16.35
N LEU A 650 -13.66 -24.26 15.55
CA LEU A 650 -14.26 -25.40 14.84
C LEU A 650 -14.74 -26.50 15.80
N GLU A 651 -13.94 -26.86 16.82
CA GLU A 651 -14.34 -27.83 17.84
C GLU A 651 -15.62 -27.37 18.57
N MET A 652 -15.75 -26.07 18.82
CA MET A 652 -16.92 -25.50 19.51
C MET A 652 -18.19 -25.53 18.66
N ILE A 653 -18.13 -25.12 17.37
CA ILE A 653 -19.34 -24.93 16.56
C ILE A 653 -19.90 -26.22 15.94
N ARG A 654 -19.09 -27.28 15.83
CA ARG A 654 -19.50 -28.58 15.25
C ARG A 654 -20.68 -29.22 15.96
N SER A 655 -20.77 -29.03 17.28
CA SER A 655 -21.85 -29.58 18.09
C SER A 655 -23.09 -28.69 18.15
N VAL A 656 -23.03 -27.47 17.59
CA VAL A 656 -24.13 -26.51 17.62
C VAL A 656 -25.05 -26.77 16.42
N PRO A 657 -26.29 -27.26 16.61
CA PRO A 657 -27.23 -27.49 15.51
C PRO A 657 -27.77 -26.16 14.93
N PRO A 658 -28.41 -26.16 13.75
CA PRO A 658 -29.09 -24.97 13.23
C PRO A 658 -30.09 -24.39 14.25
N GLY A 659 -30.01 -23.08 14.50
CA GLY A 659 -30.77 -22.40 15.57
C GLY A 659 -30.22 -22.58 16.99
N GLY A 660 -29.22 -23.43 17.17
CA GLY A 660 -28.49 -23.64 18.42
C GLY A 660 -27.50 -22.53 18.75
N ASN A 661 -26.91 -22.61 19.94
CA ASN A 661 -25.94 -21.65 20.49
C ASN A 661 -24.94 -22.31 21.44
N TRP A 662 -24.21 -21.51 22.21
CA TRP A 662 -23.22 -22.00 23.19
C TRP A 662 -23.75 -23.04 24.19
N LYS A 663 -25.06 -23.09 24.46
CA LYS A 663 -25.68 -24.09 25.35
C LYS A 663 -25.67 -25.51 24.77
N ASP A 664 -25.53 -25.65 23.46
CA ASP A 664 -25.47 -26.94 22.76
C ASP A 664 -24.04 -27.52 22.73
N ILE A 665 -23.06 -26.78 23.22
CA ILE A 665 -21.66 -27.23 23.29
C ILE A 665 -21.50 -28.23 24.45
N PRO A 666 -20.96 -29.44 24.21
CA PRO A 666 -20.78 -30.47 25.24
C PRO A 666 -19.97 -29.99 26.45
N ILE A 667 -20.34 -30.45 27.65
CA ILE A 667 -19.73 -29.97 28.90
C ILE A 667 -18.23 -30.30 28.98
N GLU A 668 -17.81 -31.45 28.42
CA GLU A 668 -16.42 -31.83 28.24
C GLU A 668 -15.64 -30.81 27.39
N THR A 669 -16.24 -30.29 26.31
CA THR A 669 -15.64 -29.24 25.49
C THR A 669 -15.64 -27.90 26.24
N VAL A 670 -16.72 -27.54 26.93
CA VAL A 670 -16.81 -26.32 27.75
C VAL A 670 -15.72 -26.27 28.83
N LYS A 671 -15.49 -27.39 29.54
CA LYS A 671 -14.49 -27.50 30.63
C LYS A 671 -13.06 -27.33 30.17
N LYS A 672 -12.75 -27.58 28.89
CA LYS A 672 -11.43 -27.30 28.31
C LYS A 672 -11.13 -25.80 28.24
N PHE A 673 -12.14 -24.92 28.33
CA PHE A 673 -11.98 -23.51 27.98
C PHE A 673 -12.53 -22.54 29.04
N LYS A 674 -11.61 -21.76 29.65
CA LYS A 674 -11.92 -20.73 30.66
C LYS A 674 -12.97 -19.70 30.22
N ARG A 675 -13.05 -19.38 28.92
CA ARG A 675 -14.03 -18.43 28.37
C ARG A 675 -15.46 -18.98 28.38
N LEU A 676 -15.66 -20.24 27.99
CA LEU A 676 -16.98 -20.87 28.00
C LEU A 676 -17.44 -21.16 29.44
N MET A 677 -16.52 -21.57 30.32
CA MET A 677 -16.79 -21.70 31.76
C MET A 677 -17.33 -20.39 32.37
N ARG A 678 -16.73 -19.24 32.03
CA ARG A 678 -17.24 -17.93 32.45
C ARG A 678 -18.61 -17.61 31.85
N ILE A 679 -18.87 -17.98 30.60
CA ILE A 679 -20.17 -17.77 29.95
C ILE A 679 -21.27 -18.59 30.65
N THR A 680 -20.98 -19.86 31.01
CA THR A 680 -21.89 -20.70 31.79
C THR A 680 -22.14 -20.16 33.20
N GLU A 681 -21.11 -19.64 33.87
CA GLU A 681 -21.22 -19.09 35.23
C GLU A 681 -22.00 -17.76 35.28
N THR A 682 -21.89 -16.94 34.25
CA THR A 682 -22.53 -15.61 34.17
C THR A 682 -23.88 -15.61 33.45
N GLY A 683 -24.34 -16.77 32.97
CA GLY A 683 -25.62 -16.91 32.26
C GLY A 683 -25.64 -16.26 30.87
N GLY A 684 -24.49 -16.23 30.16
CA GLY A 684 -24.24 -15.39 28.99
C GLY A 684 -25.28 -15.41 27.86
N ARG A 685 -25.20 -14.41 26.96
CA ARG A 685 -26.20 -14.16 25.91
C ARG A 685 -26.43 -15.39 25.03
N THR A 686 -27.69 -15.76 24.78
CA THR A 686 -28.08 -16.90 23.94
C THR A 686 -27.67 -16.75 22.47
N THR A 687 -27.18 -15.58 22.05
CA THR A 687 -26.67 -15.36 20.70
C THR A 687 -25.22 -15.80 20.50
N LEU A 688 -24.44 -16.00 21.57
CA LEU A 688 -23.02 -16.38 21.43
C LEU A 688 -22.86 -17.79 20.87
N TYR A 689 -21.88 -17.98 19.97
CA TYR A 689 -21.65 -19.23 19.24
C TYR A 689 -22.89 -19.74 18.50
N GLY A 690 -23.78 -18.81 18.10
CA GLY A 690 -25.04 -19.16 17.49
C GLY A 690 -24.88 -19.62 16.04
N ARG A 691 -25.56 -20.71 15.68
CA ARG A 691 -25.76 -21.13 14.29
C ARG A 691 -27.09 -20.62 13.78
N ILE A 692 -27.07 -19.98 12.62
CA ILE A 692 -28.27 -19.36 12.05
C ILE A 692 -29.32 -20.44 11.79
N ASP A 693 -30.55 -20.15 12.23
CA ASP A 693 -31.74 -20.95 11.93
C ASP A 693 -32.21 -20.60 10.51
N TYR A 694 -32.29 -21.60 9.64
CA TYR A 694 -32.55 -21.37 8.23
C TYR A 694 -33.99 -20.92 7.99
N ASP A 695 -34.93 -21.36 8.82
CA ASP A 695 -36.36 -21.12 8.64
C ASP A 695 -36.83 -19.87 9.41
N LYS A 696 -35.90 -19.03 9.86
CA LYS A 696 -36.17 -17.76 10.54
C LYS A 696 -35.30 -16.64 9.98
N PRO A 697 -35.67 -15.36 10.17
CA PRO A 697 -34.78 -14.25 9.89
C PRO A 697 -33.51 -14.34 10.74
N SER A 698 -32.38 -13.89 10.18
CA SER A 698 -31.10 -13.91 10.87
C SER A 698 -31.09 -12.99 12.09
N TYR A 699 -30.21 -13.23 13.06
CA TYR A 699 -29.96 -12.25 14.11
C TYR A 699 -29.20 -11.04 13.55
N THR A 700 -29.17 -9.95 14.31
CA THR A 700 -28.46 -8.73 13.94
C THR A 700 -27.00 -9.01 13.55
N ILE A 701 -26.63 -8.69 12.31
CA ILE A 701 -25.22 -8.68 11.88
C ILE A 701 -24.52 -7.45 12.48
N THR A 702 -23.41 -7.68 13.19
CA THR A 702 -22.61 -6.64 13.85
C THR A 702 -21.29 -6.40 13.13
N THR A 703 -20.38 -5.58 13.65
CA THR A 703 -19.09 -5.28 12.99
C THR A 703 -18.03 -6.38 13.14
N TYR A 704 -18.29 -7.42 13.94
CA TYR A 704 -17.31 -8.47 14.28
C TYR A 704 -17.88 -9.88 14.08
N PHE A 705 -18.41 -10.14 12.87
CA PHE A 705 -18.95 -11.46 12.49
C PHE A 705 -17.91 -12.45 11.96
N ASN A 706 -16.61 -12.17 12.15
CA ASN A 706 -15.52 -13.08 11.80
C ASN A 706 -15.26 -14.18 12.82
N ARG A 707 -15.97 -14.20 13.96
CA ARG A 707 -15.81 -15.22 15.01
C ARG A 707 -17.16 -15.64 15.58
N PRO A 708 -17.37 -16.94 15.86
CA PRO A 708 -18.63 -17.43 16.41
C PRO A 708 -18.89 -16.92 17.83
N GLY A 709 -17.84 -16.69 18.62
CA GLY A 709 -17.96 -16.20 20.00
C GLY A 709 -18.49 -14.77 20.16
N ASN A 710 -18.92 -14.10 19.09
CA ASN A 710 -19.40 -12.72 19.09
C ASN A 710 -20.90 -12.60 18.75
N GLY A 711 -21.58 -13.70 18.42
CA GLY A 711 -23.00 -13.68 18.04
C GLY A 711 -23.40 -14.87 17.16
N THR A 712 -24.56 -14.77 16.52
CA THR A 712 -25.12 -15.84 15.70
C THR A 712 -24.67 -15.66 14.25
N TYR A 713 -23.41 -16.01 13.97
CA TYR A 713 -22.78 -15.81 12.66
C TYR A 713 -22.31 -17.11 12.02
N VAL A 714 -22.50 -18.25 12.69
CA VAL A 714 -22.16 -19.55 12.11
C VAL A 714 -23.16 -19.88 11.01
N HIS A 715 -22.64 -20.27 9.85
CA HIS A 715 -23.41 -20.60 8.68
C HIS A 715 -24.38 -21.76 8.99
N PRO A 716 -25.63 -21.76 8.46
CA PRO A 716 -26.66 -22.75 8.78
C PRO A 716 -26.25 -24.21 8.58
N VAL A 717 -25.48 -24.49 7.52
CA VAL A 717 -25.05 -25.87 7.17
C VAL A 717 -23.55 -26.09 7.45
N HIS A 718 -22.69 -25.24 6.89
CA HIS A 718 -21.22 -25.40 6.97
C HIS A 718 -20.60 -24.92 8.30
N ASP A 719 -19.49 -25.55 8.70
CA ASP A 719 -18.68 -25.16 9.88
C ASP A 719 -17.78 -23.94 9.58
N ARG A 720 -18.39 -22.83 9.20
CA ARG A 720 -17.75 -21.54 8.96
C ARG A 720 -18.63 -20.41 9.44
N VAL A 721 -18.06 -19.22 9.57
CA VAL A 721 -18.85 -18.00 9.69
C VAL A 721 -19.33 -17.52 8.31
N LEU A 722 -20.34 -16.65 8.31
CA LEU A 722 -20.85 -16.00 7.11
C LEU A 722 -19.72 -15.33 6.30
N SER A 723 -19.86 -15.35 4.97
CA SER A 723 -19.06 -14.51 4.09
C SER A 723 -19.51 -13.04 4.17
N VAL A 724 -18.67 -12.12 3.68
CA VAL A 724 -19.05 -10.69 3.61
C VAL A 724 -20.29 -10.50 2.72
N ARG A 725 -20.40 -11.21 1.59
CA ARG A 725 -21.58 -11.18 0.72
C ARG A 725 -22.85 -11.69 1.40
N GLU A 726 -22.78 -12.83 2.09
CA GLU A 726 -23.93 -13.37 2.83
C GLU A 726 -24.41 -12.39 3.91
N ALA A 727 -23.47 -11.79 4.64
CA ALA A 727 -23.77 -10.75 5.63
C ALA A 727 -24.37 -9.47 5.00
N ALA A 728 -23.89 -9.06 3.82
CA ALA A 728 -24.42 -7.91 3.09
C ALA A 728 -25.86 -8.13 2.61
N ARG A 729 -26.22 -9.35 2.18
CA ARG A 729 -27.61 -9.72 1.85
C ARG A 729 -28.53 -9.64 3.06
N PHE A 730 -28.06 -10.00 4.26
CA PHE A 730 -28.85 -9.77 5.48
C PHE A 730 -29.09 -8.28 5.80
N GLN A 731 -28.29 -7.37 5.24
CA GLN A 731 -28.49 -5.92 5.26
C GLN A 731 -29.21 -5.41 3.99
N CYS A 732 -29.71 -6.32 3.16
CA CYS A 732 -30.42 -6.08 1.91
C CYS A 732 -29.64 -5.37 0.78
N PHE A 733 -28.31 -5.28 0.88
CA PHE A 733 -27.50 -4.79 -0.25
C PHE A 733 -27.66 -5.71 -1.46
N LYS A 734 -27.82 -5.11 -2.65
CA LYS A 734 -27.85 -5.84 -3.93
C LYS A 734 -26.51 -6.55 -4.18
N ASP A 735 -26.54 -7.61 -4.98
CA ASP A 735 -25.38 -8.46 -5.24
C ASP A 735 -24.27 -7.74 -6.03
N ASP A 736 -24.64 -6.69 -6.77
CA ASP A 736 -23.70 -5.80 -7.46
C ASP A 736 -23.13 -4.69 -6.55
N TYR A 737 -23.52 -4.62 -5.28
CA TYR A 737 -22.96 -3.65 -4.33
C TYR A 737 -21.56 -4.09 -3.86
N TYR A 738 -20.52 -3.37 -4.25
CA TYR A 738 -19.11 -3.71 -3.99
C TYR A 738 -18.59 -3.08 -2.70
N PHE A 739 -17.95 -3.86 -1.83
CA PHE A 739 -17.32 -3.35 -0.60
C PHE A 739 -15.80 -3.24 -0.77
N TYR A 740 -15.25 -2.04 -0.61
CA TYR A 740 -13.82 -1.74 -0.70
C TYR A 740 -13.13 -1.76 0.68
N GLY A 741 -11.87 -2.20 0.70
CA GLY A 741 -11.00 -2.22 1.88
C GLY A 741 -10.59 -3.63 2.31
N ASN A 742 -9.82 -3.71 3.39
CA ASN A 742 -9.43 -5.00 3.96
C ASN A 742 -10.63 -5.72 4.60
N LYS A 743 -10.49 -7.03 4.88
CA LYS A 743 -11.59 -7.83 5.43
C LYS A 743 -12.24 -7.20 6.66
N THR A 744 -11.45 -6.69 7.61
CA THR A 744 -11.98 -6.05 8.82
C THR A 744 -12.77 -4.77 8.53
N GLN A 745 -12.30 -3.94 7.58
CA GLN A 745 -13.03 -2.75 7.15
C GLN A 745 -14.38 -3.12 6.52
N MET A 746 -14.43 -4.15 5.68
CA MET A 746 -15.67 -4.63 5.09
C MET A 746 -16.67 -5.13 6.15
N LEU A 747 -16.22 -5.86 7.18
CA LEU A 747 -17.10 -6.28 8.28
C LEU A 747 -17.72 -5.08 9.01
N LYS A 748 -16.93 -4.03 9.27
CA LYS A 748 -17.41 -2.81 9.93
C LYS A 748 -18.46 -2.10 9.08
N GLN A 749 -18.19 -1.96 7.78
CA GLN A 749 -19.12 -1.36 6.82
C GLN A 749 -20.47 -2.08 6.81
N VAL A 750 -20.49 -3.40 6.66
CA VAL A 750 -21.72 -4.21 6.65
C VAL A 750 -22.41 -4.21 8.02
N GLY A 751 -21.66 -4.32 9.12
CA GLY A 751 -22.23 -4.37 10.47
C GLY A 751 -22.88 -3.06 10.92
N ASN A 752 -22.31 -1.92 10.53
CA ASN A 752 -22.82 -0.60 10.88
C ASN A 752 -23.97 -0.14 9.99
N ALA A 753 -24.12 -0.69 8.78
CA ALA A 753 -25.15 -0.27 7.84
C ALA A 753 -26.58 -0.37 8.42
N VAL A 754 -27.43 0.55 7.96
CA VAL A 754 -28.89 0.42 8.02
C VAL A 754 -29.32 -0.50 6.87
N PRO A 755 -30.21 -1.49 7.10
CA PRO A 755 -30.72 -2.31 6.02
C PRO A 755 -31.37 -1.45 4.93
N THR A 756 -30.98 -1.66 3.68
CA THR A 756 -31.38 -0.77 2.56
C THR A 756 -32.89 -0.78 2.30
N ILE A 757 -33.58 -1.92 2.49
CA ILE A 757 -35.04 -2.00 2.36
C ILE A 757 -35.75 -1.22 3.47
N LEU A 758 -35.26 -1.28 4.72
CA LEU A 758 -35.84 -0.49 5.81
C LEU A 758 -35.67 1.02 5.55
N ALA A 759 -34.49 1.43 5.08
CA ALA A 759 -34.23 2.79 4.65
C ALA A 759 -35.18 3.23 3.51
N TYR A 760 -35.42 2.35 2.54
CA TYR A 760 -36.39 2.58 1.46
C TYR A 760 -37.83 2.76 1.98
N GLN A 761 -38.29 1.95 2.94
CA GLN A 761 -39.65 2.08 3.47
C GLN A 761 -39.88 3.45 4.14
N ILE A 762 -38.87 3.94 4.87
CA ILE A 762 -38.91 5.29 5.46
C ILE A 762 -38.90 6.36 4.36
N ALA A 763 -37.96 6.25 3.41
CA ALA A 763 -37.82 7.20 2.31
C ALA A 763 -39.08 7.31 1.45
N LYS A 764 -39.71 6.17 1.15
CA LYS A 764 -40.97 6.11 0.39
C LYS A 764 -42.07 6.90 1.08
N LYS A 765 -42.24 6.74 2.40
CA LYS A 765 -43.22 7.52 3.18
C LYS A 765 -42.92 9.02 3.15
N ILE A 766 -41.64 9.39 3.23
CA ILE A 766 -41.23 10.81 3.11
C ILE A 766 -41.64 11.35 1.74
N VAL A 767 -41.26 10.69 0.65
CA VAL A 767 -41.61 11.12 -0.71
C VAL A 767 -43.13 11.20 -0.89
N ASP A 768 -43.88 10.20 -0.45
CA ASP A 768 -45.34 10.13 -0.59
C ASP A 768 -46.07 11.27 0.16
N LYS A 769 -45.55 11.68 1.33
CA LYS A 769 -46.21 12.65 2.21
C LYS A 769 -45.73 14.09 2.03
N THR A 770 -44.47 14.29 1.66
CA THR A 770 -43.87 15.63 1.61
C THR A 770 -43.40 16.03 0.22
N GLY A 771 -43.24 15.09 -0.71
CA GLY A 771 -42.64 15.32 -2.03
C GLY A 771 -41.15 15.66 -1.99
N CYS A 772 -40.49 15.58 -0.82
CA CYS A 772 -39.06 15.88 -0.67
C CYS A 772 -38.20 14.89 -1.46
N ARG A 773 -37.21 15.38 -2.20
CA ARG A 773 -36.40 14.53 -3.11
C ARG A 773 -34.91 14.79 -3.06
N LYS A 774 -34.42 15.77 -2.31
CA LYS A 774 -32.98 16.02 -2.16
C LYS A 774 -32.52 15.77 -0.73
N SER A 775 -31.47 14.95 -0.55
CA SER A 775 -30.95 14.62 0.77
C SER A 775 -29.45 14.85 0.93
N ILE A 776 -29.03 15.11 2.17
CA ILE A 776 -27.65 14.92 2.64
C ILE A 776 -27.64 13.79 3.67
N ASP A 777 -26.69 12.86 3.52
CA ASP A 777 -26.48 11.73 4.45
C ASP A 777 -25.19 11.97 5.26
N LEU A 778 -25.33 12.28 6.55
CA LEU A 778 -24.25 12.50 7.49
C LEU A 778 -23.90 11.19 8.22
N PHE A 779 -22.61 10.90 8.41
CA PHE A 779 -22.16 9.61 8.93
C PHE A 779 -22.65 8.45 8.04
N CYS A 780 -22.56 8.62 6.72
CA CYS A 780 -23.22 7.76 5.75
C CYS A 780 -22.68 6.31 5.74
N GLY A 781 -21.49 6.08 6.29
CA GLY A 781 -20.79 4.80 6.21
C GLY A 781 -20.70 4.30 4.76
N ALA A 782 -20.99 3.01 4.56
CA ALA A 782 -21.03 2.41 3.23
C ALA A 782 -22.30 2.77 2.42
N GLY A 783 -23.18 3.63 2.96
CA GLY A 783 -24.36 4.17 2.28
C GLY A 783 -25.61 3.31 2.36
N GLY A 784 -25.85 2.58 3.45
CA GLY A 784 -27.07 1.78 3.62
C GLY A 784 -28.35 2.63 3.57
N LEU A 785 -28.34 3.79 4.23
CA LEU A 785 -29.45 4.76 4.22
C LEU A 785 -29.59 5.41 2.83
N THR A 786 -28.48 5.94 2.30
CA THR A 786 -28.39 6.48 0.93
C THR A 786 -28.93 5.52 -0.14
N ALA A 787 -28.54 4.23 -0.12
CA ALA A 787 -28.98 3.25 -1.11
C ALA A 787 -30.50 3.03 -1.05
N GLY A 788 -31.08 2.91 0.15
CA GLY A 788 -32.54 2.79 0.30
C GLY A 788 -33.29 4.06 -0.13
N PHE A 789 -32.76 5.24 0.19
CA PHE A 789 -33.33 6.53 -0.20
C PHE A 789 -33.33 6.70 -1.73
N LYS A 790 -32.24 6.29 -2.39
CA LYS A 790 -32.12 6.31 -3.85
C LYS A 790 -33.17 5.43 -4.53
N GLU A 791 -33.45 4.24 -3.99
CA GLU A 791 -34.50 3.36 -4.52
C GLU A 791 -35.91 3.95 -4.38
N ALA A 792 -36.13 4.87 -3.43
CA ALA A 792 -37.38 5.63 -3.30
C ALA A 792 -37.43 6.88 -4.22
N GLY A 793 -36.37 7.14 -5.00
CA GLY A 793 -36.26 8.28 -5.88
C GLY A 793 -35.83 9.58 -5.19
N ILE A 794 -35.16 9.49 -4.04
CA ILE A 794 -34.47 10.61 -3.38
C ILE A 794 -33.04 10.69 -3.93
N GLN A 795 -32.64 11.88 -4.38
CA GLN A 795 -31.30 12.21 -4.83
C GLN A 795 -30.44 12.67 -3.64
N SER A 796 -29.44 11.88 -3.27
CA SER A 796 -28.41 12.34 -2.32
C SER A 796 -27.47 13.33 -3.01
N VAL A 797 -27.47 14.59 -2.57
CA VAL A 797 -26.62 15.64 -3.14
C VAL A 797 -25.20 15.58 -2.57
N LEU A 798 -25.05 15.17 -1.31
CA LEU A 798 -23.79 15.00 -0.62
C LEU A 798 -23.91 13.93 0.46
N CYS A 799 -22.90 13.08 0.57
CA CYS A 799 -22.74 12.16 1.69
C CYS A 799 -21.43 12.47 2.41
N ASN A 800 -21.42 12.44 3.75
CA ASN A 800 -20.23 12.69 4.55
C ASN A 800 -19.96 11.54 5.53
N ASP A 801 -18.71 11.10 5.59
CA ASP A 801 -18.20 10.20 6.63
C ASP A 801 -16.70 10.45 6.86
N ILE A 802 -16.17 9.98 7.98
CA ILE A 802 -14.75 10.08 8.32
C ILE A 802 -13.96 8.85 7.84
N GLU A 803 -14.63 7.71 7.64
CA GLU A 803 -13.99 6.47 7.24
C GLU A 803 -13.79 6.40 5.72
N GLU A 804 -12.56 6.67 5.28
CA GLU A 804 -12.17 6.68 3.85
C GLU A 804 -12.62 5.44 3.09
N SER A 805 -12.45 4.23 3.67
CA SER A 805 -12.86 2.98 3.01
C SER A 805 -14.36 2.89 2.74
N ALA A 806 -15.18 3.47 3.61
CA ALA A 806 -16.63 3.49 3.45
C ALA A 806 -17.07 4.54 2.42
N CYS A 807 -16.40 5.70 2.42
CA CYS A 807 -16.58 6.73 1.40
C CYS A 807 -16.25 6.21 -0.01
N ILE A 808 -15.14 5.49 -0.16
CA ILE A 808 -14.75 4.83 -1.43
C ILE A 808 -15.81 3.79 -1.83
N THR A 809 -16.25 2.92 -0.90
CA THR A 809 -17.35 1.96 -1.15
C THR A 809 -18.60 2.65 -1.68
N LEU A 810 -19.05 3.73 -1.02
CA LEU A 810 -20.24 4.47 -1.43
C LEU A 810 -20.07 5.03 -2.85
N LYS A 811 -18.91 5.64 -3.13
CA LYS A 811 -18.60 6.24 -4.43
C LYS A 811 -18.44 5.22 -5.55
N ILE A 812 -17.90 4.02 -5.29
CA ILE A 812 -17.84 2.93 -6.29
C ILE A 812 -19.25 2.49 -6.71
N ASN A 813 -20.18 2.44 -5.77
CA ASN A 813 -21.54 1.96 -6.04
C ASN A 813 -22.48 3.05 -6.55
N ASN A 814 -22.19 4.31 -6.23
CA ASN A 814 -22.97 5.47 -6.63
C ASN A 814 -22.02 6.58 -7.10
N PRO A 815 -21.36 6.40 -8.24
CA PRO A 815 -20.30 7.29 -8.71
C PRO A 815 -20.81 8.70 -9.05
N GLU A 816 -22.11 8.87 -9.27
CA GLU A 816 -22.75 10.17 -9.47
C GLU A 816 -22.90 11.00 -8.17
N ILE A 817 -22.88 10.36 -7.00
CA ILE A 817 -23.09 11.04 -5.70
C ILE A 817 -21.80 11.71 -5.25
N LYS A 818 -21.86 12.97 -4.81
CA LYS A 818 -20.70 13.64 -4.17
C LYS A 818 -20.48 13.06 -2.78
N VAL A 819 -19.24 12.69 -2.45
CA VAL A 819 -18.88 12.12 -1.14
C VAL A 819 -17.74 12.93 -0.55
N LEU A 820 -17.98 13.53 0.61
CA LEU A 820 -17.00 14.29 1.39
C LEU A 820 -16.43 13.38 2.49
N CYS A 821 -15.21 12.88 2.29
CA CYS A 821 -14.47 12.16 3.31
C CYS A 821 -13.82 13.17 4.28
N GLY A 822 -14.42 13.39 5.45
CA GLY A 822 -13.95 14.41 6.39
C GLY A 822 -14.62 14.34 7.75
N ASP A 823 -13.90 14.76 8.78
CA ASP A 823 -14.42 14.86 10.15
C ASP A 823 -15.38 16.06 10.26
N ILE A 824 -16.64 15.76 10.57
CA ILE A 824 -17.73 16.73 10.68
C ILE A 824 -17.56 17.74 11.82
N SER A 825 -16.72 17.43 12.82
CA SER A 825 -16.39 18.37 13.90
C SER A 825 -15.44 19.48 13.45
N GLN A 826 -14.77 19.31 12.31
CA GLN A 826 -13.89 20.34 11.75
C GLN A 826 -14.72 21.44 11.08
N HIS A 827 -14.33 22.68 11.32
CA HIS A 827 -15.03 23.86 10.79
C HIS A 827 -15.15 23.82 9.26
N GLU A 828 -14.06 23.53 8.55
CA GLU A 828 -14.05 23.48 7.08
C GLU A 828 -15.02 22.44 6.51
N THR A 829 -15.02 21.21 7.04
CA THR A 829 -15.96 20.15 6.65
C THR A 829 -17.40 20.60 6.85
N LYS A 830 -17.69 21.18 8.02
CA LYS A 830 -19.03 21.65 8.39
C LYS A 830 -19.51 22.78 7.49
N GLU A 831 -18.66 23.77 7.22
CA GLU A 831 -18.97 24.86 6.27
C GLU A 831 -19.25 24.31 4.88
N HIS A 832 -18.44 23.36 4.40
CA HIS A 832 -18.66 22.75 3.08
C HIS A 832 -20.04 22.07 3.00
N ILE A 833 -20.39 21.26 4.02
CA ILE A 833 -21.70 20.60 4.09
C ILE A 833 -22.84 21.62 4.07
N VAL A 834 -22.77 22.65 4.92
CA VAL A 834 -23.81 23.68 5.02
C VAL A 834 -23.96 24.46 3.71
N ASN A 835 -22.85 24.83 3.09
CA ASN A 835 -22.86 25.56 1.82
C ASN A 835 -23.48 24.73 0.69
N VAL A 836 -23.11 23.45 0.57
CA VAL A 836 -23.73 22.56 -0.42
C VAL A 836 -25.23 22.40 -0.14
N ALA A 837 -25.61 22.24 1.13
CA ALA A 837 -27.00 22.05 1.50
C ALA A 837 -27.89 23.25 1.14
N ILE A 838 -27.40 24.47 1.38
CA ILE A 838 -28.09 25.71 1.06
C ILE A 838 -28.13 25.92 -0.47
N ASN A 839 -27.00 25.72 -1.16
CA ASN A 839 -26.91 25.96 -2.60
C ASN A 839 -27.75 24.98 -3.43
N GLU A 840 -27.88 23.74 -2.98
CA GLU A 840 -28.65 22.69 -3.66
C GLU A 840 -30.13 22.66 -3.22
N ASP A 841 -30.54 23.53 -2.28
CA ASP A 841 -31.88 23.57 -1.66
C ASP A 841 -32.30 22.19 -1.12
N VAL A 842 -31.55 21.70 -0.13
CA VAL A 842 -31.73 20.34 0.42
C VAL A 842 -33.01 20.24 1.26
N ASP A 843 -33.84 19.25 0.91
CA ASP A 843 -35.07 18.96 1.62
C ASP A 843 -34.85 18.15 2.91
N ILE A 844 -33.89 17.22 2.88
CA ILE A 844 -33.74 16.17 3.90
C ILE A 844 -32.29 16.14 4.41
N ILE A 845 -32.11 16.15 5.73
CA ILE A 845 -30.83 15.74 6.34
C ILE A 845 -31.06 14.43 7.08
N CYS A 846 -30.32 13.40 6.70
CA CYS A 846 -30.37 12.10 7.33
C CYS A 846 -28.99 11.69 7.85
N GLY A 847 -28.95 10.72 8.77
CA GLY A 847 -27.68 10.19 9.25
C GLY A 847 -27.75 9.43 10.57
N GLY A 848 -26.70 8.67 10.85
CA GLY A 848 -26.58 7.85 12.06
C GLY A 848 -25.29 8.15 12.83
N PRO A 849 -25.25 9.20 13.68
CA PRO A 849 -24.05 9.53 14.45
C PRO A 849 -23.57 8.36 15.30
N PRO A 850 -22.24 8.11 15.38
CA PRO A 850 -21.70 6.90 15.95
C PRO A 850 -22.02 6.80 17.46
N CYS A 851 -22.58 5.65 17.83
CA CYS A 851 -23.10 5.41 19.17
C CYS A 851 -22.25 4.37 19.95
N GLN A 852 -20.94 4.30 19.68
CA GLN A 852 -20.07 3.24 20.21
C GLN A 852 -19.95 3.25 21.75
N GLY A 853 -20.12 4.40 22.41
CA GLY A 853 -20.19 4.51 23.87
C GLY A 853 -21.51 4.04 24.52
N PHE A 854 -22.55 3.79 23.72
CA PHE A 854 -23.92 3.49 24.19
C PHE A 854 -24.33 2.02 23.93
N SER A 855 -23.56 1.29 23.10
CA SER A 855 -23.91 -0.07 22.70
C SER A 855 -23.67 -1.09 23.83
N MET A 856 -24.50 -2.13 23.89
CA MET A 856 -24.33 -3.26 24.83
C MET A 856 -23.05 -4.10 24.60
N ALA A 857 -22.29 -3.84 23.53
CA ALA A 857 -21.09 -4.60 23.14
C ALA A 857 -19.77 -3.81 23.34
N GLY A 858 -19.84 -2.50 23.60
CA GLY A 858 -18.71 -1.67 24.00
C GLY A 858 -18.71 -1.47 25.52
N LEU A 859 -17.53 -1.30 26.13
CA LEU A 859 -17.46 -0.75 27.50
C LEU A 859 -18.18 0.60 27.49
N ARG A 860 -19.22 0.75 28.33
CA ARG A 860 -19.94 2.03 28.54
C ARG A 860 -18.99 3.05 29.16
N LEU A 861 -18.10 3.62 28.35
CA LEU A 861 -17.20 4.69 28.73
C LEU A 861 -17.99 6.01 28.65
N THR A 862 -18.14 6.66 29.80
CA THR A 862 -18.92 7.90 29.95
C THR A 862 -18.29 9.10 29.25
N ASP A 863 -16.98 9.06 28.99
CA ASP A 863 -16.17 10.19 28.50
C ASP A 863 -15.72 10.06 27.03
N ASP A 864 -16.40 9.24 26.22
CA ASP A 864 -16.06 9.12 24.80
C ASP A 864 -16.49 10.37 24.02
N PRO A 865 -15.57 11.10 23.35
CA PRO A 865 -15.90 12.31 22.59
C PRO A 865 -16.92 12.04 21.46
N ARG A 866 -17.01 10.80 20.97
CA ARG A 866 -18.00 10.41 19.95
C ARG A 866 -19.44 10.51 20.45
N ASN A 867 -19.65 10.48 21.77
CA ASN A 867 -20.97 10.63 22.37
C ASN A 867 -21.53 12.06 22.23
N GLN A 868 -20.75 13.03 21.74
CA GLN A 868 -21.20 14.40 21.50
C GLN A 868 -21.44 14.72 20.02
N LEU A 869 -21.15 13.80 19.08
CA LEU A 869 -21.26 14.05 17.63
C LEU A 869 -22.70 14.30 17.15
N PHE A 870 -23.72 13.91 17.93
CA PHE A 870 -25.09 14.29 17.64
C PHE A 870 -25.30 15.82 17.71
N LYS A 871 -24.48 16.55 18.48
CA LYS A 871 -24.53 18.02 18.54
C LYS A 871 -24.08 18.65 17.22
N GLU A 872 -23.04 18.09 16.61
CA GLU A 872 -22.55 18.52 15.29
C GLU A 872 -23.64 18.35 14.22
N PHE A 873 -24.37 17.23 14.27
CA PHE A 873 -25.53 16.98 13.41
C PHE A 873 -26.61 18.07 13.60
N ILE A 874 -26.98 18.37 14.85
CA ILE A 874 -28.01 19.38 15.17
C ILE A 874 -27.55 20.78 14.77
N GLU A 875 -26.27 21.11 14.92
CA GLU A 875 -25.72 22.39 14.50
C GLU A 875 -25.82 22.59 12.98
N ILE A 876 -25.52 21.57 12.17
CA ILE A 876 -25.72 21.65 10.72
C ILE A 876 -27.20 21.85 10.39
N VAL A 877 -28.09 21.10 11.05
CA VAL A 877 -29.54 21.25 10.87
C VAL A 877 -30.02 22.66 11.21
N SER A 878 -29.54 23.27 12.30
CA SER A 878 -29.97 24.61 12.72
C SER A 878 -29.59 25.70 11.70
N ARG A 879 -28.50 25.47 10.96
CA ARG A 879 -28.01 26.37 9.91
C ARG A 879 -28.69 26.15 8.57
N VAL A 880 -28.91 24.89 8.17
CA VAL A 880 -29.51 24.54 6.88
C VAL A 880 -31.04 24.64 6.88
N LYS A 881 -31.66 24.30 8.01
CA LYS A 881 -33.12 24.24 8.20
C LYS A 881 -33.86 23.35 7.16
N PRO A 882 -33.47 22.07 6.98
CA PRO A 882 -34.16 21.16 6.05
C PRO A 882 -35.65 20.99 6.40
N LYS A 883 -36.45 20.49 5.46
CA LYS A 883 -37.87 20.19 5.68
C LYS A 883 -38.05 18.97 6.58
N VAL A 884 -37.23 17.93 6.36
CA VAL A 884 -37.32 16.66 7.08
C VAL A 884 -35.95 16.24 7.62
N ILE A 885 -35.94 15.67 8.82
CA ILE A 885 -34.74 15.07 9.43
C ILE A 885 -34.99 13.60 9.68
N VAL A 886 -34.01 12.75 9.34
CA VAL A 886 -34.04 11.32 9.67
C VAL A 886 -32.78 10.97 10.46
N PHE A 887 -32.93 10.88 11.77
CA PHE A 887 -31.84 10.54 12.68
C PHE A 887 -31.93 9.06 13.08
N GLU A 888 -30.94 8.26 12.68
CA GLU A 888 -30.86 6.84 13.00
C GLU A 888 -29.95 6.58 14.22
N ASN A 889 -30.34 5.60 15.04
CA ASN A 889 -29.48 5.12 16.11
C ASN A 889 -29.80 3.69 16.60
N VAL A 890 -28.92 3.15 17.44
CA VAL A 890 -29.09 1.84 18.12
C VAL A 890 -30.05 1.94 19.30
N GLU A 891 -30.76 0.84 19.63
CA GLU A 891 -31.71 0.76 20.77
C GLU A 891 -31.12 1.21 22.12
N GLY A 892 -29.80 1.07 22.30
CA GLY A 892 -29.09 1.50 23.51
C GLY A 892 -29.30 2.96 23.89
N ILE A 893 -29.55 3.85 22.92
CA ILE A 893 -29.79 5.29 23.13
C ILE A 893 -30.97 5.58 24.07
N LEU A 894 -32.00 4.72 24.07
CA LEU A 894 -33.20 4.87 24.90
C LEU A 894 -32.90 4.66 26.39
N SER A 895 -31.90 3.83 26.70
CA SER A 895 -31.53 3.46 28.07
C SER A 895 -30.34 4.24 28.63
N PHE A 896 -29.56 4.90 27.77
CA PHE A 896 -28.34 5.56 28.16
C PHE A 896 -28.60 6.79 29.03
N GLN A 897 -27.85 6.92 30.14
CA GLN A 897 -28.09 7.94 31.18
C GLN A 897 -29.57 8.03 31.59
N SER A 898 -30.26 6.89 31.69
CA SER A 898 -31.70 6.82 31.99
C SER A 898 -32.56 7.58 30.96
N GLY A 899 -32.20 7.49 29.68
CA GLY A 899 -32.90 8.11 28.56
C GLY A 899 -32.74 9.63 28.47
N LYS A 900 -31.78 10.23 29.19
CA LYS A 900 -31.53 11.68 29.14
C LYS A 900 -31.05 12.16 27.77
N VAL A 901 -30.13 11.42 27.13
CA VAL A 901 -29.58 11.81 25.82
C VAL A 901 -30.66 11.77 24.73
N TYR A 902 -31.48 10.74 24.71
CA TYR A 902 -32.63 10.65 23.79
C TYR A 902 -33.57 11.86 23.95
N ARG A 903 -33.96 12.19 25.19
CA ARG A 903 -34.81 13.35 25.48
C ARG A 903 -34.16 14.67 25.07
N ALA A 904 -32.87 14.85 25.35
CA ALA A 904 -32.12 16.03 24.96
C ALA A 904 -32.08 16.22 23.44
N ILE A 905 -31.94 15.15 22.66
CA ILE A 905 -31.97 15.23 21.18
C ILE A 905 -33.35 15.72 20.71
N LEU A 906 -34.45 15.19 21.26
CA LEU A 906 -35.80 15.64 20.91
C LEU A 906 -36.03 17.11 21.30
N GLU A 907 -35.59 17.50 22.50
CA GLU A 907 -35.68 18.88 22.99
C GLU A 907 -34.89 19.83 22.09
N MET A 908 -33.64 19.51 21.76
CA MET A 908 -32.79 20.35 20.90
C MET A 908 -33.34 20.51 19.48
N PHE A 909 -33.89 19.46 18.86
CA PHE A 909 -34.57 19.59 17.57
C PHE A 909 -35.84 20.45 17.67
N SER A 910 -36.59 20.33 18.77
CA SER A 910 -37.79 21.14 19.01
C SER A 910 -37.44 22.62 19.22
N GLU A 911 -36.36 22.92 19.94
CA GLU A 911 -35.85 24.28 20.17
C GLU A 911 -35.45 25.00 18.87
N ILE A 912 -35.02 24.26 17.84
CA ILE A 912 -34.65 24.82 16.53
C ILE A 912 -35.79 24.78 15.50
N GLY A 913 -37.04 24.56 15.94
CA GLY A 913 -38.24 24.72 15.11
C GLY A 913 -38.71 23.45 14.39
N TYR A 914 -38.65 22.28 15.04
CA TYR A 914 -39.14 21.02 14.47
C TYR A 914 -40.11 20.30 15.39
N PHE A 915 -41.12 19.68 14.80
CA PHE A 915 -41.85 18.60 15.45
C PHE A 915 -41.03 17.32 15.38
N THR A 916 -41.01 16.53 16.45
CA THR A 916 -40.17 15.34 16.57
C THR A 916 -40.98 14.11 16.96
N GLU A 917 -40.64 12.95 16.38
CA GLU A 917 -41.16 11.67 16.84
C GLU A 917 -40.10 10.58 16.71
N GLY A 918 -39.89 9.81 17.79
CA GLY A 918 -38.96 8.69 17.81
C GLY A 918 -39.67 7.35 17.96
N ARG A 919 -39.31 6.36 17.12
CA ARG A 919 -39.82 4.99 17.21
C ARG A 919 -38.69 3.97 17.12
N THR A 920 -38.87 2.83 17.79
CA THR A 920 -38.02 1.66 17.57
C THR A 920 -38.66 0.78 16.52
N LEU A 921 -37.97 0.55 15.40
CA LEU A 921 -38.42 -0.31 14.32
C LEU A 921 -37.65 -1.64 14.38
N MET A 922 -38.37 -2.74 14.23
CA MET A 922 -37.78 -4.06 14.01
C MET A 922 -37.71 -4.32 12.51
N SER A 923 -36.50 -4.52 11.99
CA SER A 923 -36.28 -4.62 10.54
C SER A 923 -37.05 -5.78 9.88
N SER A 924 -37.24 -6.89 10.60
CA SER A 924 -38.01 -8.05 10.11
C SER A 924 -39.46 -7.75 9.79
N ASP A 925 -40.01 -6.66 10.32
CA ASP A 925 -41.39 -6.24 10.06
C ASP A 925 -41.51 -5.47 8.73
N TYR A 926 -40.38 -5.19 8.08
CA TYR A 926 -40.26 -4.38 6.87
C TYR A 926 -39.52 -5.12 5.73
N ALA A 927 -39.80 -6.41 5.56
CA ALA A 927 -39.20 -7.26 4.53
C ALA A 927 -37.65 -7.30 4.54
N VAL A 928 -37.04 -7.17 5.73
CA VAL A 928 -35.61 -7.40 5.92
C VAL A 928 -35.40 -8.79 6.55
N PRO A 929 -34.50 -9.65 6.03
CA PRO A 929 -34.27 -10.99 6.55
C PRO A 929 -33.41 -11.01 7.83
N GLN A 930 -33.63 -10.04 8.72
CA GLN A 930 -32.85 -9.84 9.93
C GLN A 930 -33.68 -9.24 11.08
N LYS A 931 -33.54 -9.84 12.26
CA LYS A 931 -34.04 -9.31 13.53
C LYS A 931 -33.08 -8.24 14.05
N ARG A 932 -33.23 -7.02 13.55
CA ARG A 932 -32.45 -5.83 13.96
C ARG A 932 -33.37 -4.70 14.39
N LYS A 933 -33.21 -4.28 15.64
CA LYS A 933 -33.86 -3.10 16.19
C LYS A 933 -33.05 -1.83 15.91
N ARG A 934 -33.72 -0.79 15.47
CA ARG A 934 -33.17 0.56 15.29
C ARG A 934 -34.15 1.62 15.74
N VAL A 935 -33.60 2.67 16.35
CA VAL A 935 -34.36 3.85 16.78
C VAL A 935 -34.22 4.87 15.66
N PHE A 936 -35.35 5.33 15.15
CA PHE A 936 -35.42 6.43 14.20
C PHE A 936 -36.14 7.59 14.88
N ILE A 937 -35.53 8.76 14.85
CA ILE A 937 -36.17 10.03 15.19
C ILE A 937 -36.40 10.74 13.87
N ILE A 938 -37.67 10.91 13.51
CA ILE A 938 -38.07 11.69 12.35
C ILE A 938 -38.52 13.06 12.85
N CYS A 939 -38.10 14.11 12.16
CA CYS A 939 -38.53 15.46 12.44
C CYS A 939 -39.08 16.13 11.19
N THR A 940 -40.11 16.96 11.35
CA THR A 940 -40.64 17.84 10.30
C THR A 940 -40.54 19.27 10.78
N ARG A 941 -40.17 20.18 9.88
CA ARG A 941 -40.09 21.60 10.21
C ARG A 941 -41.48 22.13 10.61
N ASP A 942 -41.53 23.02 11.59
CA ASP A 942 -42.77 23.47 12.23
C ASP A 942 -43.75 24.22 11.32
N ASP A 943 -43.29 24.70 10.16
CA ASP A 943 -44.08 25.34 9.10
C ASP A 943 -44.77 24.35 8.15
N MET A 944 -44.51 23.05 8.27
CA MET A 944 -45.08 22.01 7.41
C MET A 944 -46.42 21.48 7.93
N ASP A 945 -47.36 21.23 7.03
CA ASP A 945 -48.66 20.58 7.33
C ASP A 945 -48.56 19.03 7.42
N VAL A 946 -47.36 18.51 7.72
CA VAL A 946 -47.09 17.07 7.83
C VAL A 946 -46.44 16.79 9.17
N LYS A 947 -47.02 15.87 9.94
CA LYS A 947 -46.48 15.50 11.25
C LYS A 947 -45.43 14.40 11.10
N PRO A 948 -44.42 14.32 11.99
CA PRO A 948 -43.41 13.26 11.93
C PRO A 948 -44.02 11.84 12.01
N ALA A 949 -45.12 11.68 12.74
CA ALA A 949 -45.89 10.43 12.83
C ALA A 949 -46.29 9.86 11.47
N ASP A 950 -46.61 10.74 10.51
CA ASP A 950 -47.12 10.39 9.18
C ASP A 950 -46.01 9.85 8.27
N LEU A 951 -44.74 10.09 8.64
CA LEU A 951 -43.56 9.72 7.86
C LEU A 951 -42.98 8.35 8.24
N PHE A 952 -43.50 7.71 9.30
CA PHE A 952 -43.11 6.35 9.64
C PHE A 952 -43.79 5.32 8.74
N PRO A 953 -43.05 4.29 8.27
CA PRO A 953 -43.65 3.21 7.51
C PRO A 953 -44.57 2.35 8.38
N THR A 954 -45.56 1.75 7.73
CA THR A 954 -46.41 0.70 8.31
C THR A 954 -45.71 -0.65 8.14
N PRO A 955 -45.69 -1.52 9.16
CA PRO A 955 -45.19 -2.89 9.02
C PRO A 955 -45.85 -3.63 7.85
N ILE A 956 -45.06 -4.40 7.11
CA ILE A 956 -45.51 -5.21 5.95
C ILE A 956 -45.32 -6.72 6.18
N THR A 957 -44.40 -7.11 7.07
CA THR A 957 -44.07 -8.50 7.40
C THR A 957 -43.99 -8.72 8.92
N GLU A 958 -44.89 -8.08 9.68
CA GLU A 958 -44.93 -8.19 11.14
C GLU A 958 -45.21 -9.64 11.60
N GLU A 959 -46.12 -10.32 10.91
CA GLU A 959 -46.48 -11.71 11.19
C GLU A 959 -45.29 -12.66 10.90
N PRO A 960 -44.90 -13.53 11.85
CA PRO A 960 -43.73 -14.41 11.70
C PRO A 960 -43.71 -15.27 10.44
N GLU A 961 -44.88 -15.71 9.95
CA GLU A 961 -45.01 -16.55 8.75
C GLU A 961 -44.73 -15.78 7.45
N CYS A 962 -44.83 -14.45 7.50
CA CYS A 962 -44.55 -13.55 6.37
C CYS A 962 -43.10 -13.03 6.39
N GLN A 963 -42.32 -13.33 7.43
CA GLN A 963 -40.95 -12.84 7.55
C GLN A 963 -40.00 -13.60 6.63
N ILE A 964 -39.12 -12.86 5.97
CA ILE A 964 -38.13 -13.43 5.05
C ILE A 964 -37.08 -14.21 5.84
N THR A 965 -36.87 -15.47 5.47
CA THR A 965 -36.01 -16.38 6.21
C THR A 965 -34.55 -16.29 5.76
N ALA A 966 -33.62 -16.80 6.58
CA ALA A 966 -32.23 -16.93 6.19
C ALA A 966 -32.05 -17.87 4.98
N ARG A 967 -32.89 -18.91 4.88
CA ARG A 967 -32.96 -19.80 3.73
C ARG A 967 -33.28 -19.02 2.45
N ASP A 968 -34.30 -18.18 2.48
CA ASP A 968 -34.67 -17.36 1.32
C ASP A 968 -33.55 -16.39 0.92
N THR A 969 -32.64 -16.06 1.82
CA THR A 969 -31.63 -15.00 1.64
C THR A 969 -30.30 -15.51 1.09
N ILE A 970 -29.84 -16.68 1.53
CA ILE A 970 -28.48 -17.18 1.24
C ILE A 970 -28.42 -18.62 0.71
N LYS A 971 -29.55 -19.31 0.50
CA LYS A 971 -29.53 -20.71 0.06
C LYS A 971 -28.85 -20.94 -1.29
N ASP A 972 -28.93 -19.99 -2.22
CA ASP A 972 -28.22 -20.08 -3.51
C ASP A 972 -26.70 -19.95 -3.39
N LEU A 973 -26.18 -19.45 -2.25
CA LEU A 973 -24.74 -19.36 -1.95
C LEU A 973 -24.22 -20.49 -1.06
N GLU A 974 -25.12 -21.32 -0.52
CA GLU A 974 -24.81 -22.34 0.51
C GLU A 974 -23.59 -23.19 0.15
N ASN A 975 -23.59 -23.77 -1.06
CA ASN A 975 -22.58 -24.72 -1.51
C ASN A 975 -21.50 -24.07 -2.39
N ILE A 976 -21.47 -22.74 -2.47
CA ILE A 976 -20.44 -22.00 -3.20
C ILE A 976 -19.29 -21.74 -2.25
N GLN A 977 -18.10 -22.23 -2.62
CA GLN A 977 -16.87 -21.99 -1.86
C GLN A 977 -16.62 -20.48 -1.70
N CYS A 978 -16.28 -20.06 -0.49
CA CYS A 978 -15.99 -18.65 -0.21
C CYS A 978 -14.57 -18.30 -0.66
N ASP A 979 -14.43 -17.77 -1.86
CA ASP A 979 -13.19 -17.23 -2.41
C ASP A 979 -13.45 -16.01 -3.31
N GLU A 980 -12.38 -15.37 -3.77
CA GLU A 980 -12.47 -14.14 -4.57
C GLU A 980 -12.95 -14.35 -6.00
N LYS A 981 -12.95 -15.59 -6.50
CA LYS A 981 -13.36 -15.98 -7.86
C LYS A 981 -14.65 -16.81 -7.86
N ALA A 982 -15.36 -16.86 -6.73
CA ALA A 982 -16.59 -17.60 -6.58
C ALA A 982 -17.62 -17.13 -7.60
N CYS A 983 -18.25 -18.06 -8.34
CA CYS A 983 -19.23 -17.73 -9.37
C CYS A 983 -20.60 -18.31 -9.01
N TYR A 984 -21.68 -17.67 -9.48
CA TYR A 984 -23.03 -18.22 -9.31
C TYR A 984 -23.18 -19.56 -10.03
N VAL A 985 -23.81 -20.51 -9.37
CA VAL A 985 -24.27 -21.76 -9.97
C VAL A 985 -25.77 -21.70 -10.24
N LYS A 986 -26.24 -22.40 -11.28
CA LYS A 986 -27.68 -22.53 -11.51
C LYS A 986 -28.31 -23.28 -10.33
N VAL A 987 -29.30 -22.67 -9.71
CA VAL A 987 -30.09 -23.24 -8.61
C VAL A 987 -31.57 -23.23 -8.97
N GLU A 988 -32.30 -24.24 -8.49
CA GLU A 988 -33.74 -24.39 -8.71
C GLU A 988 -34.60 -23.48 -7.83
N HIS A 989 -34.01 -22.88 -6.78
CA HIS A 989 -34.74 -22.05 -5.82
C HIS A 989 -34.38 -20.57 -5.96
N GLU A 990 -35.37 -19.74 -6.32
CA GLU A 990 -35.22 -18.29 -6.47
C GLU A 990 -36.39 -17.59 -5.76
N SER A 991 -36.19 -17.24 -4.48
CA SER A 991 -37.10 -16.42 -3.67
C SER A 991 -37.18 -14.98 -4.20
N ASP A 992 -38.23 -14.24 -3.83
CA ASP A 992 -38.40 -12.85 -4.29
C ASP A 992 -37.30 -11.92 -3.78
N ILE A 993 -36.80 -12.14 -2.55
CA ILE A 993 -35.66 -11.40 -2.02
C ILE A 993 -34.37 -11.65 -2.82
N LEU A 994 -34.14 -12.88 -3.33
CA LEU A 994 -33.01 -13.17 -4.21
C LEU A 994 -33.14 -12.47 -5.56
N LYS A 995 -34.36 -12.39 -6.11
CA LYS A 995 -34.62 -11.63 -7.35
C LYS A 995 -34.26 -10.16 -7.15
N VAL A 996 -34.58 -9.59 -5.99
CA VAL A 996 -34.19 -8.22 -5.65
C VAL A 996 -32.68 -8.06 -5.55
N PHE A 997 -31.97 -8.95 -4.86
CA PHE A 997 -30.50 -8.86 -4.79
C PHE A 997 -29.85 -8.97 -6.16
N LYS A 998 -30.42 -9.77 -7.07
CA LYS A 998 -29.94 -9.96 -8.45
C LYS A 998 -30.45 -8.89 -9.42
N GLY A 999 -31.19 -7.89 -8.96
CA GLY A 999 -31.73 -6.80 -9.79
C GLY A 999 -32.82 -7.24 -10.78
N LYS A 1000 -33.44 -8.41 -10.57
CA LYS A 1000 -34.57 -8.92 -11.36
C LYS A 1000 -35.93 -8.42 -10.85
N MET A 1001 -35.94 -7.79 -9.68
CA MET A 1001 -37.10 -7.25 -9.00
C MET A 1001 -36.69 -5.98 -8.23
N THR A 1002 -37.61 -5.04 -8.08
CA THR A 1002 -37.45 -3.80 -7.33
C THR A 1002 -37.87 -3.96 -5.86
N TYR A 1003 -37.51 -3.00 -5.00
CA TYR A 1003 -37.98 -2.99 -3.61
C TYR A 1003 -39.50 -2.79 -3.49
N GLN A 1004 -40.14 -2.18 -4.49
CA GLN A 1004 -41.59 -1.99 -4.52
C GLN A 1004 -42.35 -3.28 -4.82
N GLU A 1005 -41.75 -4.18 -5.60
CA GLU A 1005 -42.35 -5.47 -5.98
C GLU A 1005 -42.19 -6.54 -4.88
N ILE A 1006 -41.37 -6.28 -3.86
CA ILE A 1006 -41.35 -7.06 -2.62
C ILE A 1006 -42.56 -6.65 -1.78
N TYR A 1007 -43.57 -7.54 -1.79
CA TYR A 1007 -44.82 -7.49 -1.04
C TYR A 1007 -45.78 -6.34 -1.38
#